data_AF-W9YJD5-F1
#
_entry.id   AF-W9YJD5-F1
#
_cell.length_a   1.000
_cell.length_b   1.000
_cell.length_c   1.000
_cell.angle_alpha   90.00
_cell.angle_beta   90.00
_cell.angle_gamma   90.00
#
_symmetry.space_group_name_H-M   'P 1'
#
loop_
_entity.id
_entity.type
_entity.pdbx_description
1 polymer ?
#
loop_
_entity_poly.entity_id
_entity_poly.type
_entity_poly.pdbx_seq_one_letter_code
_entity_poly.pdbx_strand_id
1 'polypeptide(L)'
;MTRIKAGTRTPADGFDASTSEQVPVIVSRAQTGNKGWKILSSKDVEAGDPIFHEKALFLNVATKYQRPWKGPAAIGKETFGALIKSVAAFMQDSVIMTRALEAPVPETDSLGFLRNYFTRDVKLPAGISEEDVLEGLYGQSPRMETLEGQQRALELVGRFFRDALALEVDSGPEAVFAFSTFACVLNHSCHPNAIAIPKPRVHHYEGSDTFIGHVHVRALQPIKEGDEVTITYVSGFRPSRQEHQSDIARLFGFRCECETCESDKLDPNQRDLRNVVYRLYNELLTPPSVVDIPAPLVYRRAALVLDGFDALGIVHHPKRIVYDICTVRAWDMADSLRMHFFSAKALEWASVAYGDLLGPELERIQQRVQIALSGEVDPGDGSIWGHSTYVEYDMDPDLLDDLMFMMNHDRNDEVYHCLRVVGGKIEEIPEKANRKRIQAMLQQQQQQEQQEQQTKSQKEDLRSIDDIVREIEAMDKPESKKASKKAKKRSKKKAEEAREEDEDALPAPASAPAPAPTPAPTAAPTPAPAPVPAPAPARFRLGDLKPFVCPFGAADGISKQAWLQNNATKEALRYEPRDIGHLLAAKDGMGTNQEGFVLRARRDSVAGRIQGEKEFLELAGRLGRKIRTHSFGNDGSKKDLLKEAEV
;
A
#
# COMPACT_ATOMS: atom_id res chain seq x y z
N MET A 1 30.22 39.33 -0.49
CA MET A 1 30.61 38.86 -1.84
C MET A 1 31.35 37.54 -1.69
N THR A 2 30.62 36.45 -1.64
CA THR A 2 31.17 35.09 -1.73
C THR A 2 30.59 34.55 -3.02
N ARG A 3 31.38 34.55 -4.11
CA ARG A 3 31.00 33.82 -5.32
C ARG A 3 30.78 32.38 -4.85
N ILE A 4 29.54 31.87 -4.94
CA ILE A 4 29.29 30.44 -4.91
C ILE A 4 30.07 29.92 -6.11
N LYS A 5 31.29 29.42 -5.89
CA LYS A 5 31.96 28.57 -6.85
C LYS A 5 31.08 27.34 -6.93
N ALA A 6 30.24 27.26 -7.96
CA ALA A 6 29.76 25.97 -8.42
C ALA A 6 31.03 25.13 -8.62
N GLY A 7 31.31 24.24 -7.68
CA GLY A 7 32.35 23.25 -7.87
C GLY A 7 32.00 22.55 -9.16
N THR A 8 32.86 22.64 -10.16
CA THR A 8 32.77 21.86 -11.38
C THR A 8 32.80 20.40 -10.95
N ARG A 9 31.62 19.81 -10.71
CA ARG A 9 31.45 18.38 -10.57
C ARG A 9 31.83 17.80 -11.92
N THR A 10 33.04 17.26 -12.01
CA THR A 10 33.41 16.40 -13.13
C THR A 10 32.50 15.17 -13.06
N PRO A 11 31.77 14.82 -14.13
CA PRO A 11 30.98 13.60 -14.21
C PRO A 11 31.94 12.40 -14.37
N ALA A 12 32.74 12.13 -13.34
CA ALA A 12 33.80 11.13 -13.37
C ALA A 12 33.35 9.76 -12.87
N ASP A 13 32.21 9.68 -12.18
CA ASP A 13 31.52 8.41 -11.98
C ASP A 13 30.74 8.13 -13.25
N GLY A 14 31.37 7.37 -14.15
CA GLY A 14 30.80 6.96 -15.42
C GLY A 14 29.35 6.53 -15.24
N PHE A 15 28.46 7.17 -16.00
CA PHE A 15 27.09 6.74 -16.18
C PHE A 15 27.19 5.39 -16.89
N ASP A 16 27.31 4.31 -16.12
CA ASP A 16 27.50 2.99 -16.66
C ASP A 16 26.21 2.56 -17.36
N ALA A 17 26.17 2.83 -18.67
CA ALA A 17 25.07 2.50 -19.56
C ALA A 17 25.08 1.01 -19.93
N SER A 18 25.99 0.21 -19.34
CA SER A 18 26.16 -1.18 -19.71
C SER A 18 25.30 -2.12 -18.84
N THR A 19 24.48 -2.92 -19.53
CA THR A 19 23.86 -4.20 -19.11
C THR A 19 22.55 -4.25 -18.32
N SER A 20 21.88 -3.13 -18.02
CA SER A 20 20.48 -3.22 -17.60
C SER A 20 19.61 -3.66 -18.78
N GLU A 21 19.09 -4.88 -18.75
CA GLU A 21 18.07 -5.38 -19.65
C GLU A 21 16.94 -4.34 -19.70
N GLN A 22 16.83 -3.62 -20.81
CA GLN A 22 15.85 -2.55 -20.95
C GLN A 22 14.47 -3.20 -20.95
N VAL A 23 13.73 -3.04 -19.85
CA VAL A 23 12.33 -3.45 -19.83
C VAL A 23 11.65 -2.62 -20.92
N PRO A 24 11.01 -3.25 -21.92
CA PRO A 24 10.37 -2.52 -22.99
C PRO A 24 9.38 -1.54 -22.38
N VAL A 25 9.42 -0.30 -22.83
CA VAL A 25 8.48 0.74 -22.39
C VAL A 25 7.10 0.40 -22.98
N ILE A 26 6.19 -0.13 -22.15
CA ILE A 26 4.86 -0.58 -22.57
C ILE A 26 3.85 0.57 -22.49
N VAL A 27 4.16 1.70 -23.15
CA VAL A 27 3.24 2.82 -23.19
C VAL A 27 3.10 3.42 -24.58
N SER A 28 1.87 3.74 -24.93
CA SER A 28 1.48 4.57 -26.06
C SER A 28 0.92 5.91 -25.54
N ARG A 29 0.60 6.85 -26.43
CA ARG A 29 0.29 8.24 -26.04
C ARG A 29 -1.05 8.71 -26.57
N ALA A 30 -1.75 9.52 -25.78
CA ALA A 30 -2.83 10.36 -26.25
C ALA A 30 -2.83 11.71 -25.53
N GLN A 31 -2.90 12.80 -26.31
CA GLN A 31 -3.27 14.11 -25.78
C GLN A 31 -4.79 14.19 -25.74
N THR A 32 -5.38 14.30 -24.56
CA THR A 32 -6.84 14.37 -24.43
C THR A 32 -7.29 15.79 -24.16
N GLY A 33 -7.49 16.59 -25.22
CA GLY A 33 -8.15 17.91 -25.16
C GLY A 33 -7.93 18.68 -23.85
N ASN A 34 -8.99 18.83 -23.07
CA ASN A 34 -8.99 19.62 -21.81
C ASN A 34 -8.46 18.88 -20.57
N LYS A 35 -8.22 17.56 -20.64
CA LYS A 35 -7.85 16.70 -19.49
C LYS A 35 -6.34 16.52 -19.33
N GLY A 36 -5.53 17.26 -20.08
CA GLY A 36 -4.07 17.17 -20.05
C GLY A 36 -3.53 15.99 -20.85
N TRP A 37 -2.37 15.50 -20.43
CA TRP A 37 -1.62 14.44 -21.09
C TRP A 37 -1.96 13.10 -20.46
N LYS A 38 -2.07 12.04 -21.28
CA LYS A 38 -2.29 10.68 -20.81
C LYS A 38 -1.20 9.76 -21.29
N ILE A 39 -0.77 8.88 -20.40
CA ILE A 39 0.03 7.70 -20.72
C ILE A 39 -0.96 6.56 -20.91
N LEU A 40 -0.99 5.96 -22.09
CA LEU A 40 -1.84 4.82 -22.41
C LEU A 40 -1.00 3.55 -22.45
N SER A 41 -1.58 2.39 -22.20
CA SER A 41 -0.89 1.13 -22.45
C SER A 41 -0.75 0.89 -23.96
N SER A 42 0.39 0.38 -24.42
CA SER A 42 0.61 0.02 -25.84
C SER A 42 0.23 -1.43 -26.18
N LYS A 43 -0.14 -2.23 -25.19
CA LYS A 43 -0.66 -3.60 -25.31
C LYS A 43 -1.44 -3.96 -24.05
N ASP A 44 -2.05 -5.13 -24.01
CA ASP A 44 -2.58 -5.69 -22.76
C ASP A 44 -1.43 -5.94 -21.76
N VAL A 45 -1.66 -5.60 -20.50
CA VAL A 45 -0.72 -5.78 -19.37
C VAL A 45 -1.47 -6.51 -18.26
N GLU A 46 -0.90 -7.60 -17.74
CA GLU A 46 -1.51 -8.36 -16.66
C GLU A 46 -1.22 -7.75 -15.28
N ALA A 47 -2.00 -8.14 -14.27
CA ALA A 47 -1.75 -7.68 -12.91
C ALA A 47 -0.35 -8.12 -12.44
N GLY A 48 0.40 -7.18 -11.88
CA GLY A 48 1.77 -7.38 -11.42
C GLY A 48 2.84 -7.19 -12.49
N ASP A 49 2.50 -7.13 -13.78
CA ASP A 49 3.50 -6.92 -14.82
C ASP A 49 4.14 -5.53 -14.75
N PRO A 50 5.45 -5.41 -15.06
CA PRO A 50 6.09 -4.12 -15.18
C PRO A 50 5.58 -3.39 -16.42
N ILE A 51 5.22 -2.11 -16.26
CA ILE A 51 4.80 -1.23 -17.36
C ILE A 51 6.03 -0.52 -17.95
N PHE A 52 6.80 0.13 -17.08
CA PHE A 52 8.11 0.68 -17.40
C PHE A 52 8.96 0.83 -16.15
N HIS A 53 10.27 0.90 -16.33
CA HIS A 53 11.21 1.41 -15.33
C HIS A 53 11.93 2.61 -15.95
N GLU A 54 12.27 3.60 -15.14
CA GLU A 54 13.09 4.70 -15.60
C GLU A 54 14.00 5.24 -14.51
N LYS A 55 15.06 5.91 -14.95
CA LYS A 55 15.94 6.65 -14.03
C LYS A 55 15.20 7.88 -13.52
N ALA A 56 15.31 8.14 -12.23
CA ALA A 56 14.70 9.29 -11.59
C ALA A 56 15.71 10.00 -10.68
N LEU A 57 15.50 11.30 -10.53
CA LEU A 57 16.12 12.08 -9.47
C LEU A 57 15.16 12.12 -8.29
N PHE A 58 15.71 12.01 -7.09
CA PHE A 58 14.97 12.08 -5.85
C PHE A 58 15.48 13.23 -4.99
N LEU A 59 14.55 13.94 -4.37
CA LEU A 59 14.83 14.99 -3.39
C LEU A 59 14.14 14.62 -2.09
N ASN A 60 14.91 14.44 -1.02
CA ASN A 60 14.34 14.40 0.32
C ASN A 60 13.99 15.85 0.73
N VAL A 61 12.71 16.11 0.90
CA VAL A 61 12.23 17.38 1.44
C VAL A 61 11.52 17.07 2.74
N ALA A 62 11.97 17.69 3.82
CA ALA A 62 11.36 17.52 5.14
C ALA A 62 9.84 17.67 5.07
N THR A 63 9.13 16.75 5.73
CA THR A 63 7.66 16.61 5.68
C THR A 63 6.89 17.93 5.88
N LYS A 64 7.40 18.83 6.71
CA LYS A 64 6.82 20.16 6.97
C LYS A 64 6.76 21.10 5.75
N TYR A 65 7.45 20.79 4.67
CA TYR A 65 7.50 21.58 3.43
C TYR A 65 6.82 20.88 2.24
N GLN A 66 6.08 19.80 2.47
CA GLN A 66 5.32 19.11 1.43
C GLN A 66 4.08 19.90 0.96
N ARG A 67 3.39 19.40 -0.07
CA ARG A 67 2.15 19.97 -0.58
C ARG A 67 1.13 20.15 0.56
N PRO A 68 0.37 21.26 0.61
CA PRO A 68 0.42 22.40 -0.29
C PRO A 68 1.69 23.21 -0.01
N TRP A 69 2.40 23.57 -1.07
CA TRP A 69 3.68 24.24 -0.97
C TRP A 69 3.55 25.56 -0.21
N LYS A 70 4.38 25.74 0.81
CA LYS A 70 4.35 26.92 1.67
C LYS A 70 5.30 27.98 1.13
N GLY A 71 4.79 29.19 0.94
CA GLY A 71 5.60 30.36 0.57
C GLY A 71 6.41 30.92 1.75
N PRO A 72 7.26 31.93 1.48
CA PRO A 72 8.14 32.52 2.49
C PRO A 72 7.40 33.17 3.65
N ALA A 73 6.16 33.63 3.45
CA ALA A 73 5.32 34.16 4.53
C ALA A 73 4.98 33.09 5.60
N ALA A 74 4.90 31.81 5.20
CA ALA A 74 4.49 30.72 6.08
C ALA A 74 5.68 30.01 6.77
N ILE A 75 6.83 29.94 6.12
CA ILE A 75 8.01 29.20 6.65
C ILE A 75 9.25 30.09 6.89
N GLY A 76 9.15 31.39 6.60
CA GLY A 76 10.26 32.34 6.69
C GLY A 76 11.10 32.36 5.42
N LYS A 77 11.60 33.56 5.07
CA LYS A 77 12.38 33.80 3.84
C LYS A 77 13.64 32.95 3.75
N GLU A 78 14.36 32.77 4.85
CA GLU A 78 15.61 31.99 4.87
C GLU A 78 15.36 30.52 4.55
N THR A 79 14.38 29.91 5.24
CA THR A 79 14.01 28.51 5.02
C THR A 79 13.45 28.30 3.62
N PHE A 80 12.60 29.22 3.14
CA PHE A 80 12.09 29.18 1.77
C PHE A 80 13.23 29.30 0.75
N GLY A 81 14.17 30.24 0.94
CA GLY A 81 15.33 30.39 0.07
C GLY A 81 16.22 29.15 0.02
N ALA A 82 16.43 28.46 1.15
CA ALA A 82 17.14 27.19 1.19
C ALA A 82 16.41 26.10 0.38
N LEU A 83 15.09 25.95 0.59
CA LEU A 83 14.26 25.02 -0.17
C LEU A 83 14.33 25.28 -1.69
N ILE A 84 14.15 26.53 -2.10
CA ILE A 84 14.16 26.91 -3.52
C ILE A 84 15.54 26.64 -4.16
N LYS A 85 16.64 26.88 -3.44
CA LYS A 85 17.99 26.55 -3.93
C LYS A 85 18.17 25.04 -4.11
N SER A 86 17.72 24.22 -3.15
CA SER A 86 17.76 22.76 -3.27
C SER A 86 16.92 22.28 -4.45
N VAL A 87 15.70 22.81 -4.61
CA VAL A 87 14.82 22.50 -5.74
C VAL A 87 15.43 22.90 -7.08
N ALA A 88 16.01 24.10 -7.17
CA ALA A 88 16.62 24.56 -8.42
C ALA A 88 17.88 23.76 -8.78
N ALA A 89 18.74 23.44 -7.81
CA ALA A 89 19.89 22.57 -8.02
C ALA A 89 19.45 21.18 -8.50
N PHE A 90 18.45 20.59 -7.82
CA PHE A 90 17.83 19.33 -8.20
C PHE A 90 17.28 19.34 -9.64
N MET A 91 16.58 20.41 -10.03
CA MET A 91 16.01 20.54 -11.37
C MET A 91 17.05 20.88 -12.43
N GLN A 92 18.16 21.52 -12.09
CA GLN A 92 19.27 21.69 -13.03
C GLN A 92 19.89 20.34 -13.40
N ASP A 93 20.05 19.44 -12.43
CA ASP A 93 20.49 18.07 -12.67
C ASP A 93 19.45 17.29 -13.51
N SER A 94 18.15 17.59 -13.34
CA SER A 94 17.08 16.97 -14.15
C SER A 94 17.09 17.44 -15.61
N VAL A 95 17.46 18.70 -15.86
CA VAL A 95 17.68 19.21 -17.23
C VAL A 95 18.80 18.46 -17.91
N ILE A 96 19.87 18.10 -17.20
CA ILE A 96 20.95 17.30 -17.78
C ILE A 96 20.43 15.91 -18.18
N MET A 97 19.59 15.29 -17.34
CA MET A 97 18.95 14.02 -17.69
C MET A 97 17.99 14.14 -18.89
N THR A 98 17.19 15.21 -18.93
CA THR A 98 16.17 15.41 -19.97
C THR A 98 16.72 16.01 -21.27
N ARG A 99 17.90 16.63 -21.29
CA ARG A 99 18.60 17.04 -22.51
C ARG A 99 18.93 15.87 -23.44
N ALA A 100 19.00 14.65 -22.91
CA ALA A 100 19.03 13.45 -23.74
C ALA A 100 17.77 13.32 -24.63
N LEU A 101 16.63 13.86 -24.20
CA LEU A 101 15.37 13.94 -24.97
C LEU A 101 15.34 15.12 -25.95
N GLU A 102 16.27 16.08 -25.85
CA GLU A 102 16.38 17.23 -26.77
C GLU A 102 17.18 16.90 -28.04
N ALA A 103 17.82 15.72 -28.12
CA ALA A 103 18.40 15.22 -29.35
C ALA A 103 17.33 15.20 -30.46
N PRO A 104 17.65 15.51 -31.73
CA PRO A 104 16.67 15.54 -32.81
C PRO A 104 16.04 14.16 -32.97
N VAL A 105 14.84 14.03 -32.41
CA VAL A 105 14.04 12.82 -32.46
C VAL A 105 13.28 12.83 -33.79
N PRO A 106 13.29 11.74 -34.60
CA PRO A 106 12.52 11.68 -35.83
C PRO A 106 11.05 12.09 -35.61
N GLU A 107 10.44 12.82 -36.56
CA GLU A 107 9.05 13.33 -36.44
C GLU A 107 8.00 12.23 -36.19
N THR A 108 8.34 10.97 -36.45
CA THR A 108 7.51 9.80 -36.16
C THR A 108 7.54 9.34 -34.71
N ASP A 109 8.37 9.94 -33.85
CA ASP A 109 8.69 9.36 -32.55
C ASP A 109 7.69 9.75 -31.45
N SER A 110 7.39 8.72 -30.66
CA SER A 110 6.66 8.67 -29.41
C SER A 110 7.10 9.71 -28.36
N LEU A 111 8.30 10.29 -28.44
CA LEU A 111 8.84 11.23 -27.43
C LEU A 111 8.49 12.72 -27.64
N GLY A 112 8.02 13.14 -28.81
CA GLY A 112 7.72 14.57 -29.08
C GLY A 112 6.71 15.22 -28.12
N PHE A 113 5.81 14.44 -27.52
CA PHE A 113 4.88 14.95 -26.52
C PHE A 113 5.56 15.29 -25.19
N LEU A 114 6.60 14.53 -24.80
CA LEU A 114 7.35 14.82 -23.58
C LEU A 114 8.01 16.17 -23.70
N ARG A 115 8.53 16.51 -24.89
CA ARG A 115 9.02 17.85 -25.16
C ARG A 115 7.92 18.89 -24.93
N ASN A 116 6.73 18.72 -25.51
CA ASN A 116 5.61 19.64 -25.30
C ASN A 116 5.18 19.72 -23.81
N TYR A 117 5.17 18.59 -23.11
CA TYR A 117 4.93 18.52 -21.67
C TYR A 117 5.99 19.32 -20.91
N PHE A 118 7.27 19.12 -21.24
CA PHE A 118 8.44 19.77 -20.65
C PHE A 118 8.70 21.21 -21.11
N THR A 119 7.94 21.70 -22.09
CA THR A 119 7.94 23.11 -22.51
C THR A 119 6.62 23.84 -22.23
N ARG A 120 5.61 23.17 -21.65
CA ARG A 120 4.36 23.84 -21.24
C ARG A 120 4.63 24.95 -20.23
N ASP A 121 3.77 25.96 -20.23
CA ASP A 121 3.74 26.99 -19.20
C ASP A 121 3.31 26.39 -17.84
N VAL A 122 4.07 26.68 -16.78
CA VAL A 122 3.86 26.11 -15.46
C VAL A 122 3.67 27.22 -14.43
N LYS A 123 2.45 27.31 -13.89
CA LYS A 123 2.12 28.28 -12.86
C LYS A 123 2.62 27.83 -11.49
N LEU A 124 3.26 28.75 -10.77
CA LEU A 124 3.65 28.56 -9.37
C LEU A 124 2.42 28.24 -8.49
N PRO A 125 2.60 27.51 -7.37
CA PRO A 125 1.55 27.28 -6.39
C PRO A 125 1.00 28.60 -5.81
N ALA A 126 -0.25 28.56 -5.34
CA ALA A 126 -0.84 29.72 -4.67
C ALA A 126 -0.03 30.10 -3.42
N GLY A 127 0.25 31.40 -3.25
CA GLY A 127 1.07 31.91 -2.14
C GLY A 127 2.58 31.86 -2.38
N ILE A 128 3.03 31.49 -3.58
CA ILE A 128 4.43 31.60 -4.02
C ILE A 128 4.44 32.47 -5.27
N SER A 129 5.04 33.66 -5.20
CA SER A 129 5.23 34.55 -6.36
C SER A 129 6.54 34.29 -7.08
N GLU A 130 6.67 34.79 -8.31
CA GLU A 130 7.96 34.77 -9.03
C GLU A 130 9.02 35.56 -8.26
N GLU A 131 8.65 36.68 -7.64
CA GLU A 131 9.56 37.49 -6.81
C GLU A 131 10.08 36.68 -5.62
N ASP A 132 9.22 35.90 -4.94
CA ASP A 132 9.64 35.04 -3.83
C ASP A 132 10.68 34.01 -4.28
N VAL A 133 10.47 33.38 -5.43
CA VAL A 133 11.39 32.37 -5.99
C VAL A 133 12.71 33.03 -6.37
N LEU A 134 12.68 34.18 -7.07
CA LEU A 134 13.89 34.90 -7.47
C LEU A 134 14.66 35.45 -6.26
N GLU A 135 13.98 36.00 -5.25
CA GLU A 135 14.61 36.41 -3.99
C GLU A 135 15.20 35.20 -3.26
N GLY A 136 14.51 34.06 -3.27
CA GLY A 136 14.99 32.80 -2.70
C GLY A 136 16.28 32.32 -3.36
N LEU A 137 16.37 32.37 -4.69
CA LEU A 137 17.53 31.94 -5.47
C LEU A 137 18.70 32.90 -5.36
N TYR A 138 18.46 34.19 -5.58
CA TYR A 138 19.49 35.19 -5.83
C TYR A 138 19.63 36.25 -4.72
N GLY A 139 18.77 36.21 -3.70
CA GLY A 139 18.68 37.24 -2.67
C GLY A 139 17.98 38.51 -3.18
N GLN A 140 18.11 39.61 -2.42
CA GLN A 140 17.45 40.90 -2.70
C GLN A 140 17.91 41.61 -3.98
N SER A 141 18.86 41.07 -4.72
CA SER A 141 19.41 41.68 -5.94
C SER A 141 19.52 40.66 -7.08
N PRO A 142 18.38 40.21 -7.64
CA PRO A 142 18.37 39.27 -8.77
C PRO A 142 18.99 39.83 -10.07
N ARG A 143 19.30 41.14 -10.11
CA ARG A 143 19.88 41.87 -11.26
C ARG A 143 21.21 41.32 -11.80
N MET A 144 21.85 40.38 -11.10
CA MET A 144 23.08 39.75 -11.58
C MET A 144 22.83 38.63 -12.60
N GLU A 145 21.62 38.08 -12.65
CA GLU A 145 21.24 37.04 -13.61
C GLU A 145 20.52 37.64 -14.83
N THR A 146 20.71 37.02 -15.99
CA THR A 146 20.00 37.44 -17.21
C THR A 146 18.49 37.20 -17.07
N LEU A 147 17.67 37.98 -17.78
CA LEU A 147 16.20 37.78 -17.78
C LEU A 147 15.84 36.35 -18.23
N GLU A 148 16.56 35.82 -19.23
CA GLU A 148 16.40 34.45 -19.70
C GLU A 148 16.76 33.42 -18.62
N GLY A 149 17.86 33.63 -17.89
CA GLY A 149 18.26 32.77 -16.77
C GLY A 149 17.24 32.77 -15.63
N GLN A 150 16.67 33.93 -15.30
CA GLN A 150 15.59 34.07 -14.31
C GLN A 150 14.33 33.32 -14.74
N GLN A 151 13.89 33.52 -15.98
CA GLN A 151 12.72 32.83 -16.54
C GLN A 151 12.93 31.31 -16.52
N ARG A 152 14.12 30.84 -16.91
CA ARG A 152 14.45 29.42 -16.89
C ARG A 152 14.42 28.84 -15.48
N ALA A 153 14.93 29.58 -14.49
CA ALA A 153 14.91 29.12 -13.10
C ALA A 153 13.46 29.04 -12.55
N LEU A 154 12.61 30.03 -12.88
CA LEU A 154 11.19 30.02 -12.54
C LEU A 154 10.45 28.83 -13.13
N GLU A 155 10.68 28.52 -14.41
CA GLU A 155 10.11 27.36 -15.08
C GLU A 155 10.50 26.04 -14.39
N LEU A 156 11.78 25.87 -14.06
CA LEU A 156 12.29 24.66 -13.42
C LEU A 156 11.71 24.47 -12.01
N VAL A 157 11.69 25.52 -11.20
CA VAL A 157 11.10 25.49 -9.86
C VAL A 157 9.59 25.24 -9.94
N GLY A 158 8.90 25.90 -10.87
CA GLY A 158 7.47 25.68 -11.12
C GLY A 158 7.17 24.23 -11.50
N ARG A 159 8.00 23.63 -12.35
CA ARG A 159 7.90 22.22 -12.74
C ARG A 159 8.04 21.28 -11.58
N PHE A 160 9.04 21.48 -10.72
CA PHE A 160 9.18 20.66 -9.52
C PHE A 160 7.90 20.68 -8.69
N PHE A 161 7.37 21.86 -8.40
CA PHE A 161 6.17 21.99 -7.56
C PHE A 161 4.91 21.37 -8.17
N ARG A 162 4.81 21.30 -9.50
CA ARG A 162 3.64 20.72 -10.17
C ARG A 162 3.79 19.23 -10.43
N ASP A 163 4.95 18.81 -10.90
CA ASP A 163 5.13 17.52 -11.57
C ASP A 163 5.89 16.51 -10.73
N ALA A 164 6.65 16.95 -9.71
CA ALA A 164 7.36 16.02 -8.83
C ALA A 164 6.35 15.15 -8.07
N LEU A 165 6.56 13.83 -8.12
CA LEU A 165 5.75 12.83 -7.45
C LEU A 165 6.25 12.64 -6.02
N ALA A 166 5.37 12.75 -5.03
CA ALA A 166 5.67 12.31 -3.68
C ALA A 166 5.49 10.78 -3.63
N LEU A 167 6.58 10.04 -3.39
CA LEU A 167 6.59 8.59 -3.31
C LEU A 167 7.07 8.15 -1.93
N GLU A 168 6.41 7.14 -1.36
CA GLU A 168 6.83 6.54 -0.09
C GLU A 168 8.01 5.59 -0.35
N VAL A 169 9.09 5.74 0.42
CA VAL A 169 10.26 4.86 0.38
C VAL A 169 10.23 3.88 1.53
N ASP A 170 10.62 2.64 1.27
CA ASP A 170 10.61 1.55 2.25
C ASP A 170 11.41 1.88 3.53
N SER A 171 12.48 2.67 3.43
CA SER A 171 13.45 2.88 4.51
C SER A 171 13.06 3.94 5.55
N GLY A 172 11.88 4.57 5.48
CA GLY A 172 11.51 5.56 6.48
C GLY A 172 10.13 6.18 6.34
N PRO A 173 9.69 6.96 7.34
CA PRO A 173 8.38 7.62 7.35
C PRO A 173 8.30 8.82 6.40
N GLU A 174 9.40 9.22 5.77
CA GLU A 174 9.47 10.42 4.95
C GLU A 174 9.26 10.06 3.47
N ALA A 175 8.21 10.61 2.87
CA ALA A 175 8.03 10.58 1.42
C ALA A 175 9.15 11.38 0.73
N VAL A 176 9.67 10.83 -0.36
CA VAL A 176 10.66 11.48 -1.23
C VAL A 176 9.98 12.05 -2.46
N PHE A 177 10.51 13.14 -3.00
CA PHE A 177 10.03 13.68 -4.26
C PHE A 177 10.84 13.11 -5.41
N ALA A 178 10.18 12.35 -6.29
CA ALA A 178 10.76 11.83 -7.51
C ALA A 178 10.45 12.76 -8.69
N PHE A 179 11.45 13.01 -9.53
CA PHE A 179 11.29 13.67 -10.82
C PHE A 179 11.89 12.78 -11.92
N SER A 180 11.06 12.48 -12.92
CA SER A 180 11.37 11.53 -13.99
C SER A 180 10.59 11.89 -15.25
N THR A 181 10.88 11.20 -16.35
CA THR A 181 10.35 11.56 -17.67
C THR A 181 8.90 11.10 -17.83
N PHE A 182 8.62 9.85 -17.50
CA PHE A 182 7.30 9.24 -17.73
C PHE A 182 6.42 9.23 -16.48
N ALA A 183 6.97 8.92 -15.30
CA ALA A 183 6.18 8.76 -14.09
C ALA A 183 5.52 10.09 -13.68
N CYS A 184 6.22 11.22 -13.85
CA CYS A 184 5.67 12.55 -13.60
C CYS A 184 4.50 12.94 -14.52
N VAL A 185 4.26 12.20 -15.61
CA VAL A 185 3.13 12.40 -16.52
C VAL A 185 1.92 11.52 -16.16
N LEU A 186 2.10 10.51 -15.30
CA LEU A 186 1.01 9.63 -14.88
C LEU A 186 -0.05 10.43 -14.13
N ASN A 187 -1.31 10.29 -14.55
CA ASN A 187 -2.42 10.98 -13.92
C ASN A 187 -2.89 10.27 -12.64
N HIS A 188 -3.60 11.04 -11.82
CA HIS A 188 -4.26 10.53 -10.64
C HIS A 188 -5.56 9.78 -10.96
N SER A 189 -5.78 8.64 -10.30
CA SER A 189 -7.09 8.04 -10.10
C SER A 189 -7.28 7.66 -8.63
N CYS A 190 -8.51 7.81 -8.10
CA CYS A 190 -8.87 7.29 -6.78
C CYS A 190 -9.02 5.76 -6.76
N HIS A 191 -9.01 5.13 -7.94
CA HIS A 191 -8.95 3.70 -8.16
C HIS A 191 -7.88 3.47 -9.25
N PRO A 192 -6.59 3.54 -8.89
CA PRO A 192 -5.50 3.44 -9.86
C PRO A 192 -5.37 2.02 -10.39
N ASN A 193 -4.87 1.88 -11.62
CA ASN A 193 -4.53 0.59 -12.21
C ASN A 193 -3.03 0.30 -12.18
N ALA A 194 -2.21 1.24 -11.73
CA ALA A 194 -0.78 1.06 -11.55
C ALA A 194 -0.27 1.63 -10.22
N ILE A 195 0.94 1.22 -9.84
CA ILE A 195 1.69 1.74 -8.70
C ILE A 195 3.07 2.22 -9.16
N ALA A 196 3.52 3.36 -8.63
CA ALA A 196 4.87 3.87 -8.82
C ALA A 196 5.73 3.58 -7.57
N ILE A 197 6.82 2.85 -7.75
CA ILE A 197 7.67 2.32 -6.68
C ILE A 197 9.05 2.99 -6.79
N PRO A 198 9.46 3.78 -5.80
CA PRO A 198 10.78 4.38 -5.79
C PRO A 198 11.84 3.35 -5.36
N LYS A 199 12.94 3.27 -6.12
CA LYS A 199 14.15 2.49 -5.77
C LYS A 199 15.36 3.44 -5.77
N PRO A 200 15.55 4.21 -4.68
CA PRO A 200 16.71 5.06 -4.55
C PRO A 200 17.99 4.23 -4.49
N ARG A 201 19.09 4.67 -5.13
CA ARG A 201 20.41 4.07 -4.89
C ARG A 201 20.95 4.64 -3.58
N VAL A 202 21.41 3.77 -2.69
CA VAL A 202 21.86 4.09 -1.31
C VAL A 202 23.15 4.93 -1.26
N HIS A 203 23.64 5.41 -2.41
CA HIS A 203 24.74 6.38 -2.42
C HIS A 203 24.23 7.77 -2.05
N HIS A 204 23.92 7.96 -0.77
CA HIS A 204 23.82 9.28 -0.19
C HIS A 204 25.22 9.90 -0.22
N TYR A 205 25.41 10.92 -1.04
CA TYR A 205 26.54 11.82 -0.81
C TYR A 205 26.26 12.51 0.53
N GLU A 206 27.10 12.27 1.54
CA GLU A 206 26.96 12.89 2.85
C GLU A 206 26.72 14.41 2.69
N GLY A 207 25.58 14.89 3.21
CA GLY A 207 25.19 16.30 3.12
C GLY A 207 24.42 16.71 1.85
N SER A 208 24.01 15.77 0.99
CA SER A 208 23.09 16.06 -0.13
C SER A 208 21.70 15.48 0.10
N ASP A 209 20.69 16.35 -0.01
CA ASP A 209 19.28 15.94 -0.01
C ASP A 209 18.84 15.30 -1.34
N THR A 210 19.72 15.30 -2.35
CA THR A 210 19.45 14.79 -3.70
C THR A 210 20.18 13.47 -3.94
N PHE A 211 19.47 12.50 -4.50
CA PHE A 211 20.06 11.21 -4.91
C PHE A 211 19.41 10.71 -6.19
N ILE A 212 20.09 9.76 -6.82
CA ILE A 212 19.67 9.14 -8.07
C ILE A 212 19.10 7.76 -7.78
N GLY A 213 18.07 7.36 -8.49
CA GLY A 213 17.57 6.00 -8.43
C GLY A 213 16.70 5.67 -9.63
N HIS A 214 15.76 4.77 -9.41
CA HIS A 214 14.79 4.36 -10.41
C HIS A 214 13.36 4.50 -9.87
N VAL A 215 12.41 4.78 -10.75
CA VAL A 215 10.99 4.61 -10.48
C VAL A 215 10.52 3.43 -11.33
N HIS A 216 9.93 2.44 -10.67
CA HIS A 216 9.32 1.29 -11.31
C HIS A 216 7.81 1.46 -11.31
N VAL A 217 7.19 1.32 -12.46
CA VAL A 217 5.73 1.40 -12.59
C VAL A 217 5.20 0.03 -12.97
N ARG A 218 4.32 -0.53 -12.15
CA ARG A 218 3.74 -1.87 -12.33
C ARG A 218 2.22 -1.81 -12.31
N ALA A 219 1.59 -2.71 -13.04
CA ALA A 219 0.14 -2.85 -13.03
C ALA A 219 -0.34 -3.47 -11.71
N LEU A 220 -1.38 -2.89 -11.10
CA LEU A 220 -2.06 -3.46 -9.93
C LEU A 220 -3.25 -4.36 -10.34
N GLN A 221 -3.73 -4.19 -11.57
CA GLN A 221 -4.84 -4.90 -12.17
C GLN A 221 -4.62 -4.96 -13.69
N PRO A 222 -5.29 -5.85 -14.42
CA PRO A 222 -5.14 -5.91 -15.87
C PRO A 222 -5.45 -4.55 -16.53
N ILE A 223 -4.62 -4.14 -17.49
CA ILE A 223 -4.77 -2.89 -18.25
C ILE A 223 -4.88 -3.27 -19.73
N LYS A 224 -5.95 -2.85 -20.40
CA LYS A 224 -6.11 -3.14 -21.84
C LYS A 224 -5.27 -2.20 -22.69
N GLU A 225 -4.90 -2.66 -23.88
CA GLU A 225 -4.29 -1.80 -24.89
C GLU A 225 -5.14 -0.54 -25.11
N GLY A 226 -4.50 0.63 -25.04
CA GLY A 226 -5.17 1.93 -25.19
C GLY A 226 -5.80 2.49 -23.90
N ASP A 227 -5.88 1.72 -22.82
CA ASP A 227 -6.33 2.23 -21.52
C ASP A 227 -5.27 3.14 -20.89
N GLU A 228 -5.73 4.12 -20.12
CA GLU A 228 -4.84 5.05 -19.41
C GLU A 228 -4.18 4.39 -18.20
N VAL A 229 -2.86 4.55 -18.07
CA VAL A 229 -2.10 4.16 -16.88
C VAL A 229 -2.20 5.27 -15.83
N THR A 230 -2.75 4.95 -14.67
CA THR A 230 -3.02 5.90 -13.58
C THR A 230 -2.48 5.40 -12.24
N ILE A 231 -2.04 6.34 -11.42
CA ILE A 231 -1.54 6.10 -10.05
C ILE A 231 -2.38 6.90 -9.03
N THR A 232 -2.21 6.63 -7.73
CA THR A 232 -2.72 7.56 -6.71
C THR A 232 -1.67 8.60 -6.36
N TYR A 233 -2.07 9.86 -6.23
CA TYR A 233 -1.19 10.95 -5.79
C TYR A 233 -1.21 11.15 -4.27
N VAL A 234 -2.16 10.52 -3.59
CA VAL A 234 -2.34 10.62 -2.16
C VAL A 234 -2.17 9.24 -1.54
N SER A 235 -1.39 9.15 -0.47
CA SER A 235 -1.32 7.96 0.35
C SER A 235 -2.50 7.93 1.32
N GLY A 236 -3.27 6.84 1.25
CA GLY A 236 -4.45 6.62 2.09
C GLY A 236 -5.70 7.42 1.70
N PHE A 237 -6.75 7.21 2.49
CA PHE A 237 -8.06 7.85 2.33
C PHE A 237 -8.30 8.87 3.42
N ARG A 238 -9.09 9.89 3.13
CA ARG A 238 -9.65 10.78 4.16
C ARG A 238 -10.98 10.21 4.65
N PRO A 239 -11.43 10.55 5.87
CA PRO A 239 -12.66 10.00 6.46
C PRO A 239 -13.89 10.07 5.55
N SER A 240 -13.96 11.06 4.65
CA SER A 240 -15.01 11.16 3.64
C SER A 240 -14.47 11.37 2.23
N ARG A 241 -15.27 11.03 1.22
CA ARG A 241 -14.99 11.35 -0.19
C ARG A 241 -14.83 12.85 -0.40
N GLN A 242 -15.65 13.67 0.26
CA GLN A 242 -15.60 15.12 0.12
C GLN A 242 -14.28 15.68 0.65
N GLU A 243 -13.82 15.20 1.81
CA GLU A 243 -12.51 15.57 2.34
C GLU A 243 -11.39 15.09 1.42
N HIS A 244 -11.48 13.85 0.90
CA HIS A 244 -10.48 13.31 -0.02
C HIS A 244 -10.36 14.16 -1.30
N GLN A 245 -11.48 14.54 -1.90
CA GLN A 245 -11.53 15.45 -3.06
C GLN A 245 -11.04 16.86 -2.72
N SER A 246 -11.38 17.37 -1.54
CA SER A 246 -10.92 18.67 -1.07
C SER A 246 -9.41 18.68 -0.89
N ASP A 247 -8.85 17.58 -0.41
CA ASP A 247 -7.40 17.41 -0.28
C ASP A 247 -6.71 17.32 -1.64
N ILE A 248 -7.25 16.55 -2.59
CA ILE A 248 -6.69 16.53 -3.96
C ILE A 248 -6.71 17.95 -4.57
N ALA A 249 -7.83 18.66 -4.45
CA ALA A 249 -7.95 20.03 -4.95
C ALA A 249 -6.98 20.98 -4.26
N ARG A 250 -6.80 20.86 -2.95
CA ARG A 250 -5.88 21.70 -2.17
C ARG A 250 -4.42 21.39 -2.48
N LEU A 251 -4.05 20.12 -2.62
CA LEU A 251 -2.67 19.66 -2.79
C LEU A 251 -2.18 19.78 -4.25
N PHE A 252 -3.06 19.53 -5.21
CA PHE A 252 -2.70 19.42 -6.63
C PHE A 252 -3.37 20.46 -7.52
N GLY A 253 -4.39 21.17 -7.03
CA GLY A 253 -5.04 22.25 -7.77
C GLY A 253 -6.08 21.77 -8.80
N PHE A 254 -6.57 20.53 -8.70
CA PHE A 254 -7.63 20.01 -9.57
C PHE A 254 -8.67 19.20 -8.78
N ARG A 255 -9.90 19.09 -9.29
CA ARG A 255 -10.91 18.17 -8.76
C ARG A 255 -10.83 16.86 -9.54
N CYS A 256 -10.77 15.73 -8.84
CA CYS A 256 -10.61 14.44 -9.49
C CYS A 256 -11.94 13.99 -10.12
N GLU A 257 -11.89 13.67 -11.41
CA GLU A 257 -13.00 13.22 -12.26
C GLU A 257 -12.75 11.79 -12.78
N CYS A 258 -12.03 10.96 -12.02
CA CYS A 258 -11.85 9.56 -12.36
C CYS A 258 -13.21 8.82 -12.33
N GLU A 259 -13.27 7.63 -12.95
CA GLU A 259 -14.49 6.82 -13.06
C GLU A 259 -15.17 6.63 -11.70
N THR A 260 -14.40 6.26 -10.67
CA THR A 260 -14.85 6.17 -9.28
C THR A 260 -15.54 7.45 -8.78
N CYS A 261 -14.95 8.61 -9.06
CA CYS A 261 -15.49 9.87 -8.58
C CYS A 261 -16.74 10.28 -9.37
N GLU A 262 -16.85 9.91 -10.64
CA GLU A 262 -18.06 10.09 -11.44
C GLU A 262 -19.17 9.11 -11.02
N SER A 263 -18.83 7.84 -10.76
CA SER A 263 -19.80 6.82 -10.34
C SER A 263 -20.44 7.20 -9.00
N ASP A 264 -19.67 7.70 -8.05
CA ASP A 264 -20.18 8.22 -6.77
C ASP A 264 -21.17 9.40 -6.93
N LYS A 265 -21.11 10.16 -8.05
CA LYS A 265 -22.11 11.21 -8.33
C LYS A 265 -23.43 10.61 -8.81
N LEU A 266 -23.37 9.48 -9.50
CA LEU A 266 -24.51 8.82 -10.13
C LEU A 266 -25.18 7.80 -9.20
N ASP A 267 -24.42 7.14 -8.31
CA ASP A 267 -24.90 6.14 -7.37
C ASP A 267 -24.69 6.58 -5.91
N PRO A 268 -25.75 7.06 -5.23
CA PRO A 268 -25.71 7.41 -3.82
C PRO A 268 -25.29 6.25 -2.91
N ASN A 269 -25.64 5.00 -3.23
CA ASN A 269 -25.31 3.85 -2.38
C ASN A 269 -23.81 3.56 -2.41
N GLN A 270 -23.21 3.60 -3.61
CA GLN A 270 -21.77 3.43 -3.77
C GLN A 270 -21.00 4.54 -3.02
N ARG A 271 -21.47 5.78 -3.14
CA ARG A 271 -20.92 6.93 -2.42
C ARG A 271 -21.00 6.76 -0.91
N ASP A 272 -22.15 6.32 -0.40
CA ASP A 272 -22.38 6.16 1.03
C ASP A 272 -21.55 5.00 1.59
N LEU A 273 -21.45 3.88 0.86
CA LEU A 273 -20.54 2.78 1.15
C LEU A 273 -19.09 3.28 1.24
N ARG A 274 -18.63 4.03 0.25
CA ARG A 274 -17.26 4.59 0.22
C ARG A 274 -16.98 5.47 1.44
N ASN A 275 -17.90 6.35 1.82
CA ASN A 275 -17.75 7.18 3.02
C ASN A 275 -17.67 6.33 4.29
N VAL A 276 -18.48 5.27 4.41
CA VAL A 276 -18.43 4.36 5.56
C VAL A 276 -17.08 3.65 5.61
N VAL A 277 -16.63 3.06 4.49
CA VAL A 277 -15.36 2.34 4.40
C VAL A 277 -14.17 3.25 4.68
N TYR A 278 -14.16 4.46 4.12
CA TYR A 278 -13.09 5.44 4.33
C TYR A 278 -13.00 5.88 5.79
N ARG A 279 -14.14 6.13 6.43
CA ARG A 279 -14.18 6.44 7.87
C ARG A 279 -13.66 5.27 8.70
N LEU A 280 -14.14 4.05 8.48
CA LEU A 280 -13.67 2.86 9.21
C LEU A 280 -12.17 2.62 9.02
N TYR A 281 -11.65 2.80 7.81
CA TYR A 281 -10.22 2.74 7.52
C TYR A 281 -9.43 3.79 8.33
N ASN A 282 -9.92 5.03 8.41
CA ASN A 282 -9.26 6.07 9.22
C ASN A 282 -9.35 5.80 10.73
N GLU A 283 -10.46 5.24 11.21
CA GLU A 283 -10.61 4.80 12.61
C GLU A 283 -9.62 3.70 12.97
N LEU A 284 -9.29 2.79 12.03
CA LEU A 284 -8.24 1.79 12.18
C LEU A 284 -6.83 2.40 12.23
N LEU A 285 -6.60 3.53 11.56
CA LEU A 285 -5.27 4.15 11.48
C LEU A 285 -4.94 5.12 12.62
N THR A 286 -5.93 5.70 13.28
CA THR A 286 -5.72 6.85 14.18
C THR A 286 -5.09 6.43 15.52
N PRO A 287 -3.83 6.79 15.86
CA PRO A 287 -3.31 6.56 17.21
C PRO A 287 -4.04 7.45 18.23
N PRO A 288 -4.33 7.00 19.47
CA PRO A 288 -3.93 5.74 20.11
C PRO A 288 -4.89 4.56 19.87
N SER A 289 -5.82 4.66 18.91
CA SER A 289 -6.92 3.71 18.75
C SER A 289 -6.46 2.25 18.65
N VAL A 290 -5.35 1.95 17.99
CA VAL A 290 -4.90 0.55 17.83
C VAL A 290 -4.46 -0.09 19.16
N VAL A 291 -3.89 0.67 20.09
CA VAL A 291 -3.44 0.14 21.39
C VAL A 291 -4.64 -0.05 22.32
N ASP A 292 -5.58 0.91 22.31
CA ASP A 292 -6.72 0.96 23.24
C ASP A 292 -7.95 0.17 22.76
N ILE A 293 -8.08 -0.11 21.46
CA ILE A 293 -9.20 -0.91 20.92
C ILE A 293 -8.93 -2.40 21.21
N PRO A 294 -9.85 -3.12 21.86
CA PRO A 294 -9.78 -4.58 21.99
C PRO A 294 -9.49 -5.26 20.66
N ALA A 295 -8.54 -6.19 20.63
CA ALA A 295 -8.13 -6.88 19.41
C ALA A 295 -9.31 -7.44 18.57
N PRO A 296 -10.35 -8.06 19.15
CA PRO A 296 -11.52 -8.51 18.38
C PRO A 296 -12.23 -7.40 17.59
N LEU A 297 -12.28 -6.18 18.13
CA LEU A 297 -12.88 -5.04 17.43
C LEU A 297 -11.99 -4.54 16.31
N VAL A 298 -10.65 -4.60 16.45
CA VAL A 298 -9.71 -4.29 15.37
C VAL A 298 -9.93 -5.25 14.19
N TYR A 299 -9.97 -6.55 14.44
CA TYR A 299 -10.16 -7.55 13.39
C TYR A 299 -11.51 -7.42 12.69
N ARG A 300 -12.61 -7.27 13.43
CA ARG A 300 -13.93 -7.07 12.82
C ARG A 300 -14.02 -5.80 11.98
N ARG A 301 -13.40 -4.71 12.43
CA ARG A 301 -13.31 -3.49 11.63
C ARG A 301 -12.46 -3.69 10.39
N ALA A 302 -11.33 -4.40 10.51
CA ALA A 302 -10.48 -4.74 9.37
C ALA A 302 -11.24 -5.57 8.33
N ALA A 303 -12.01 -6.58 8.74
CA ALA A 303 -12.87 -7.36 7.85
C ALA A 303 -13.86 -6.47 7.08
N LEU A 304 -14.61 -5.61 7.80
CA LEU A 304 -15.55 -4.68 7.17
C LEU A 304 -14.88 -3.72 6.19
N VAL A 305 -13.65 -3.28 6.48
CA VAL A 305 -12.88 -2.43 5.59
C VAL A 305 -12.40 -3.20 4.36
N LEU A 306 -11.92 -4.43 4.52
CA LEU A 306 -11.45 -5.27 3.41
C LEU A 306 -12.61 -5.70 2.50
N ASP A 307 -13.74 -6.13 3.05
CA ASP A 307 -14.97 -6.40 2.30
C ASP A 307 -15.43 -5.15 1.54
N GLY A 308 -15.38 -4.00 2.23
CA GLY A 308 -15.68 -2.70 1.64
C GLY A 308 -14.72 -2.33 0.52
N PHE A 309 -13.43 -2.63 0.66
CA PHE A 309 -12.44 -2.46 -0.40
C PHE A 309 -12.75 -3.35 -1.60
N ASP A 310 -13.06 -4.63 -1.39
CA ASP A 310 -13.38 -5.55 -2.48
C ASP A 310 -14.67 -5.14 -3.20
N ALA A 311 -15.71 -4.74 -2.47
CA ALA A 311 -16.94 -4.20 -3.04
C ALA A 311 -16.73 -2.89 -3.83
N LEU A 312 -15.71 -2.10 -3.48
CA LEU A 312 -15.35 -0.85 -4.16
C LEU A 312 -14.19 -1.02 -5.17
N GLY A 313 -13.68 -2.23 -5.36
CA GLY A 313 -12.50 -2.53 -6.18
C GLY A 313 -11.18 -1.95 -5.66
N ILE A 314 -11.05 -1.55 -4.40
CA ILE A 314 -9.83 -0.93 -3.89
C ILE A 314 -8.73 -1.98 -3.76
N VAL A 315 -7.82 -2.02 -4.74
CA VAL A 315 -6.71 -2.99 -4.82
C VAL A 315 -5.33 -2.42 -4.49
N HIS A 316 -5.23 -1.12 -4.21
CA HIS A 316 -3.95 -0.44 -4.00
C HIS A 316 -3.51 -0.42 -2.51
N HIS A 317 -2.44 0.32 -2.22
CA HIS A 317 -1.69 0.30 -0.94
C HIS A 317 -2.51 0.26 0.38
N PRO A 318 -3.65 0.96 0.55
CA PRO A 318 -4.48 0.87 1.75
C PRO A 318 -4.90 -0.54 2.16
N LYS A 319 -5.13 -1.44 1.19
CA LYS A 319 -5.47 -2.84 1.48
C LYS A 319 -4.35 -3.53 2.25
N ARG A 320 -3.10 -3.31 1.82
CA ARG A 320 -1.89 -3.82 2.49
C ARG A 320 -1.75 -3.27 3.91
N ILE A 321 -1.98 -1.98 4.09
CA ILE A 321 -1.89 -1.33 5.41
C ILE A 321 -2.83 -1.98 6.42
N VAL A 322 -4.04 -2.39 6.00
CA VAL A 322 -4.98 -3.10 6.89
C VAL A 322 -4.41 -4.45 7.34
N TYR A 323 -3.80 -5.23 6.43
CA TYR A 323 -3.12 -6.47 6.79
C TYR A 323 -1.91 -6.23 7.71
N ASP A 324 -1.14 -5.16 7.48
CA ASP A 324 -0.01 -4.80 8.34
C ASP A 324 -0.50 -4.45 9.77
N ILE A 325 -1.60 -3.71 9.92
CA ILE A 325 -2.22 -3.43 11.24
C ILE A 325 -2.64 -4.72 11.93
N CYS A 326 -3.33 -5.62 11.22
CA CYS A 326 -3.78 -6.90 11.77
C CYS A 326 -2.60 -7.80 12.16
N THR A 327 -1.51 -7.76 11.39
CA THR A 327 -0.26 -8.49 11.68
C THR A 327 0.38 -8.00 12.97
N VAL A 328 0.57 -6.68 13.10
CA VAL A 328 1.14 -6.08 14.32
C VAL A 328 0.24 -6.38 15.52
N ARG A 329 -1.08 -6.28 15.37
CA ARG A 329 -2.00 -6.61 16.46
C ARG A 329 -1.93 -8.09 16.86
N ALA A 330 -1.77 -9.00 15.91
CA ALA A 330 -1.63 -10.42 16.19
C ALA A 330 -0.30 -10.74 16.90
N TRP A 331 0.77 -10.04 16.50
CA TRP A 331 2.05 -10.07 17.20
C TRP A 331 1.90 -9.63 18.66
N ASP A 332 1.28 -8.49 18.93
CA ASP A 332 1.08 -7.97 20.29
C ASP A 332 0.28 -8.93 21.19
N MET A 333 -0.69 -9.64 20.60
CA MET A 333 -1.59 -10.55 21.32
C MET A 333 -1.09 -11.98 21.43
N ALA A 334 0.10 -12.22 20.92
CA ALA A 334 0.69 -13.51 20.86
C ALA A 334 -0.03 -14.61 20.07
N ASP A 335 -0.57 -14.24 18.91
CA ASP A 335 -1.26 -15.14 17.98
C ASP A 335 -0.45 -15.28 16.68
N SER A 336 0.49 -16.22 16.67
CA SER A 336 1.32 -16.50 15.50
C SER A 336 0.54 -16.98 14.28
N LEU A 337 -0.64 -17.58 14.48
CA LEU A 337 -1.47 -18.09 13.38
C LEU A 337 -2.09 -16.93 12.60
N ARG A 338 -2.72 -15.99 13.31
CA ARG A 338 -3.23 -14.74 12.70
C ARG A 338 -2.09 -13.90 12.15
N MET A 339 -0.97 -13.82 12.86
CA MET A 339 0.22 -13.11 12.39
C MET A 339 0.74 -13.67 11.07
N HIS A 340 0.85 -15.00 10.96
CA HIS A 340 1.21 -15.68 9.71
C HIS A 340 0.19 -15.36 8.62
N PHE A 341 -1.10 -15.56 8.89
CA PHE A 341 -2.17 -15.34 7.93
C PHE A 341 -2.15 -13.92 7.36
N PHE A 342 -2.14 -12.90 8.21
CA PHE A 342 -2.12 -11.50 7.77
C PHE A 342 -0.80 -11.12 7.09
N SER A 343 0.34 -11.63 7.56
CA SER A 343 1.63 -11.40 6.90
C SER A 343 1.67 -12.04 5.51
N ALA A 344 1.08 -13.24 5.36
CA ALA A 344 0.99 -13.92 4.07
C ALA A 344 0.08 -13.16 3.10
N LYS A 345 -1.04 -12.60 3.57
CA LYS A 345 -1.90 -11.73 2.75
C LYS A 345 -1.21 -10.43 2.36
N ALA A 346 -0.46 -9.82 3.28
CA ALA A 346 0.38 -8.66 2.96
C ALA A 346 1.47 -9.02 1.93
N LEU A 347 2.08 -10.20 2.04
CA LEU A 347 3.09 -10.72 1.11
C LEU A 347 2.51 -11.01 -0.27
N GLU A 348 1.32 -11.61 -0.34
CA GLU A 348 0.60 -11.87 -1.59
C GLU A 348 0.36 -10.56 -2.34
N TRP A 349 -0.20 -9.56 -1.66
CA TRP A 349 -0.40 -8.23 -2.22
C TRP A 349 0.93 -7.60 -2.67
N ALA A 350 1.96 -7.66 -1.82
CA ALA A 350 3.27 -7.09 -2.08
C ALA A 350 3.96 -7.78 -3.28
N SER A 351 3.76 -9.09 -3.45
CA SER A 351 4.33 -9.85 -4.57
C SER A 351 3.70 -9.41 -5.90
N VAL A 352 2.40 -9.12 -5.92
CA VAL A 352 1.76 -8.52 -7.12
C VAL A 352 2.26 -7.09 -7.32
N ALA A 353 2.22 -6.25 -6.29
CA ALA A 353 2.54 -4.83 -6.41
C ALA A 353 4.01 -4.59 -6.77
N TYR A 354 4.95 -5.32 -6.17
CA TYR A 354 6.40 -5.11 -6.33
C TYR A 354 7.04 -6.12 -7.30
N GLY A 355 6.45 -7.31 -7.49
CA GLY A 355 7.05 -8.40 -8.27
C GLY A 355 8.43 -8.80 -7.74
N ASP A 356 9.37 -9.00 -8.64
CA ASP A 356 10.77 -9.37 -8.31
C ASP A 356 11.59 -8.23 -7.69
N LEU A 357 10.99 -7.07 -7.45
CA LEU A 357 11.67 -5.93 -6.83
C LEU A 357 11.84 -6.13 -5.33
N LEU A 358 12.64 -7.14 -4.95
CA LEU A 358 13.06 -7.38 -3.57
C LEU A 358 13.58 -6.06 -3.00
N GLY A 359 12.81 -5.54 -2.05
CA GLY A 359 13.16 -4.36 -1.28
C GLY A 359 13.19 -4.75 0.19
N PRO A 360 13.80 -3.90 1.05
CA PRO A 360 13.78 -4.10 2.49
C PRO A 360 12.38 -4.34 3.04
N GLU A 361 11.35 -3.79 2.39
CA GLU A 361 9.96 -4.03 2.78
C GLU A 361 9.48 -5.45 2.52
N LEU A 362 9.73 -5.97 1.32
CA LEU A 362 9.35 -7.34 0.97
C LEU A 362 10.12 -8.34 1.83
N GLU A 363 11.41 -8.07 2.07
CA GLU A 363 12.25 -8.85 2.99
C GLU A 363 11.73 -8.81 4.43
N ARG A 364 11.29 -7.65 4.93
CA ARG A 364 10.65 -7.53 6.26
C ARG A 364 9.36 -8.34 6.34
N ILE A 365 8.51 -8.28 5.33
CA ILE A 365 7.27 -9.07 5.31
C ILE A 365 7.59 -10.57 5.25
N GLN A 366 8.53 -10.98 4.38
CA GLN A 366 8.99 -12.36 4.32
C GLN A 366 9.57 -12.83 5.65
N GLN A 367 10.40 -12.01 6.30
CA GLN A 367 10.95 -12.30 7.62
C GLN A 367 9.84 -12.46 8.66
N ARG A 368 8.80 -11.61 8.67
CA ARG A 368 7.62 -11.80 9.55
C ARG A 368 6.90 -13.10 9.29
N VAL A 369 6.71 -13.49 8.02
CA VAL A 369 6.14 -14.79 7.65
C VAL A 369 7.02 -15.92 8.18
N GLN A 370 8.34 -15.87 7.97
CA GLN A 370 9.27 -16.89 8.44
C GLN A 370 9.30 -16.99 9.97
N ILE A 371 9.29 -15.86 10.67
CA ILE A 371 9.18 -15.78 12.13
C ILE A 371 7.87 -16.44 12.60
N ALA A 372 6.76 -16.20 11.89
CA ALA A 372 5.48 -16.83 12.21
C ALA A 372 5.51 -18.35 12.04
N LEU A 373 6.19 -18.83 10.99
CA LEU A 373 6.33 -20.24 10.64
C LEU A 373 7.27 -20.99 11.58
N SER A 374 8.44 -20.42 11.89
CA SER A 374 9.41 -21.05 12.79
C SER A 374 8.89 -21.14 14.23
N GLY A 375 7.94 -20.27 14.59
CA GLY A 375 7.57 -20.05 15.98
C GLY A 375 8.69 -19.39 16.79
N GLU A 376 9.81 -19.04 16.14
CA GLU A 376 10.92 -18.24 16.68
C GLU A 376 10.58 -16.77 16.43
N VAL A 377 9.55 -16.31 17.13
CA VAL A 377 9.35 -14.89 17.34
C VAL A 377 10.44 -14.46 18.31
N ASP A 378 11.52 -13.88 17.78
CA ASP A 378 12.52 -13.14 18.56
C ASP A 378 12.03 -11.68 18.64
N PRO A 379 11.15 -11.30 19.59
CA PRO A 379 11.08 -9.90 19.95
C PRO A 379 12.46 -9.59 20.51
N GLY A 380 13.03 -8.41 20.27
CA GLY A 380 14.39 -8.07 20.74
C GLY A 380 14.62 -8.08 22.27
N ASP A 381 13.79 -8.81 23.02
CA ASP A 381 13.86 -9.14 24.43
C ASP A 381 13.26 -10.55 24.62
N GLY A 382 14.10 -11.59 24.63
CA GLY A 382 13.70 -13.01 24.49
C GLY A 382 12.89 -13.63 25.65
N SER A 383 11.82 -13.00 26.15
CA SER A 383 10.99 -13.49 27.29
C SER A 383 9.60 -13.94 26.94
N ILE A 384 9.13 -13.77 25.73
CA ILE A 384 7.70 -13.96 25.49
C ILE A 384 7.54 -15.25 24.67
N TRP A 385 6.37 -15.89 24.69
CA TRP A 385 5.94 -17.00 23.80
C TRP A 385 5.83 -18.41 24.37
N GLY A 386 4.58 -18.76 24.71
CA GLY A 386 4.03 -20.11 24.66
C GLY A 386 3.36 -20.37 23.30
N HIS A 387 4.00 -21.22 22.52
CA HIS A 387 3.71 -21.67 21.17
C HIS A 387 2.23 -21.92 20.81
N SER A 388 1.69 -21.12 19.88
CA SER A 388 1.01 -21.73 18.74
C SER A 388 2.09 -21.90 17.68
N THR A 389 2.66 -23.09 17.51
CA THR A 389 3.48 -23.34 16.32
C THR A 389 2.53 -23.35 15.13
N TYR A 390 2.85 -22.60 14.08
CA TYR A 390 2.18 -22.83 12.81
C TYR A 390 2.42 -24.29 12.41
N VAL A 391 1.35 -24.98 12.06
CA VAL A 391 1.37 -26.30 11.45
C VAL A 391 0.41 -26.20 10.28
N GLU A 392 0.74 -26.81 9.14
CA GLU A 392 -0.21 -26.90 8.04
C GLU A 392 -1.57 -27.41 8.54
N TYR A 393 -2.63 -26.73 8.13
CA TYR A 393 -4.00 -27.03 8.52
C TYR A 393 -4.88 -27.13 7.28
N ASP A 394 -5.85 -28.03 7.35
CA ASP A 394 -6.84 -28.26 6.29
C ASP A 394 -8.17 -27.63 6.74
N MET A 395 -8.38 -26.38 6.33
CA MET A 395 -9.59 -25.62 6.63
C MET A 395 -10.12 -24.99 5.34
N ASP A 396 -11.44 -24.99 5.21
CA ASP A 396 -12.14 -24.24 4.16
C ASP A 396 -11.73 -22.75 4.23
N PRO A 397 -11.26 -22.15 3.12
CA PRO A 397 -10.83 -20.75 3.09
C PRO A 397 -11.88 -19.77 3.62
N ASP A 398 -13.17 -20.02 3.38
CA ASP A 398 -14.24 -19.11 3.82
C ASP A 398 -14.39 -19.13 5.35
N LEU A 399 -14.27 -20.31 5.96
CA LEU A 399 -14.28 -20.47 7.41
C LEU A 399 -13.01 -19.93 8.07
N LEU A 400 -11.89 -19.95 7.32
CA LEU A 400 -10.62 -19.43 7.79
C LEU A 400 -10.69 -17.91 7.96
N ASP A 401 -11.21 -17.18 6.97
CA ASP A 401 -11.32 -15.72 7.04
C ASP A 401 -12.22 -15.31 8.21
N ASP A 402 -13.40 -15.94 8.37
CA ASP A 402 -14.30 -15.68 9.49
C ASP A 402 -13.62 -15.88 10.85
N LEU A 403 -12.81 -16.93 10.99
CA LEU A 403 -12.08 -17.24 12.22
C LEU A 403 -10.92 -16.26 12.46
N MET A 404 -10.15 -15.94 11.41
CA MET A 404 -9.03 -14.98 11.50
C MET A 404 -9.53 -13.59 11.89
N PHE A 405 -10.71 -13.20 11.40
CA PHE A 405 -11.32 -11.91 11.70
C PHE A 405 -12.26 -11.89 12.92
N MET A 406 -12.43 -13.02 13.61
CA MET A 406 -13.29 -13.16 14.80
C MET A 406 -14.77 -12.85 14.50
N MET A 407 -15.24 -13.20 13.31
CA MET A 407 -16.62 -12.97 12.85
C MET A 407 -17.61 -13.98 13.45
N ASN A 408 -17.11 -15.10 13.99
CA ASN A 408 -17.87 -16.16 14.66
C ASN A 408 -18.28 -15.81 16.12
N HIS A 409 -17.81 -14.69 16.67
CA HIS A 409 -18.10 -14.26 18.05
C HIS A 409 -19.20 -13.20 18.12
N ASP A 410 -19.85 -13.07 19.29
CA ASP A 410 -20.82 -11.99 19.54
C ASP A 410 -20.19 -10.62 19.28
N ARG A 411 -20.92 -9.69 18.67
CA ARG A 411 -20.40 -8.35 18.31
C ARG A 411 -19.83 -7.57 19.50
N ASN A 412 -20.27 -7.86 20.71
CA ASN A 412 -19.79 -7.25 21.95
C ASN A 412 -18.75 -8.10 22.68
N ASP A 413 -18.30 -9.20 22.07
CA ASP A 413 -17.23 -10.01 22.62
C ASP A 413 -15.91 -9.24 22.53
N GLU A 414 -15.42 -8.76 23.66
CA GLU A 414 -14.12 -8.10 23.80
C GLU A 414 -13.01 -9.09 24.14
N VAL A 415 -13.35 -10.36 24.39
CA VAL A 415 -12.38 -11.40 24.74
C VAL A 415 -11.62 -11.80 23.50
N TYR A 416 -10.29 -11.75 23.59
CA TYR A 416 -9.43 -12.22 22.52
C TYR A 416 -9.20 -13.73 22.61
N HIS A 417 -9.67 -14.45 21.60
CA HIS A 417 -9.54 -15.90 21.49
C HIS A 417 -8.37 -16.26 20.59
N CYS A 418 -7.20 -16.47 21.21
CA CYS A 418 -5.99 -16.92 20.49
C CYS A 418 -6.25 -18.25 19.81
N LEU A 419 -5.66 -18.46 18.64
CA LEU A 419 -5.83 -19.70 17.88
C LEU A 419 -4.62 -20.64 18.04
N ARG A 420 -4.86 -21.92 17.83
CA ARG A 420 -3.83 -22.96 17.73
C ARG A 420 -4.25 -24.03 16.72
N VAL A 421 -3.28 -24.78 16.23
CA VAL A 421 -3.54 -25.96 15.39
C VAL A 421 -3.47 -27.22 16.26
N VAL A 422 -4.53 -28.02 16.26
CA VAL A 422 -4.63 -29.32 16.97
C VAL A 422 -5.06 -30.38 15.97
N GLY A 423 -4.17 -31.32 15.65
CA GLY A 423 -4.46 -32.40 14.71
C GLY A 423 -4.84 -31.91 13.30
N GLY A 424 -4.17 -30.85 12.81
CA GLY A 424 -4.44 -30.26 11.49
C GLY A 424 -5.68 -29.36 11.41
N LYS A 425 -6.38 -29.14 12.53
CA LYS A 425 -7.54 -28.23 12.62
C LYS A 425 -7.19 -27.02 13.45
N ILE A 426 -7.72 -25.86 13.06
CA ILE A 426 -7.60 -24.66 13.87
C ILE A 426 -8.68 -24.68 14.95
N GLU A 427 -8.27 -24.47 16.19
CA GLU A 427 -9.13 -24.37 17.36
C GLU A 427 -8.77 -23.13 18.18
N GLU A 428 -9.75 -22.56 18.87
CA GLU A 428 -9.52 -21.52 19.87
C GLU A 428 -8.87 -22.10 21.13
N ILE A 429 -7.89 -21.39 21.68
CA ILE A 429 -7.31 -21.72 22.97
C ILE A 429 -8.35 -21.40 24.05
N PRO A 430 -8.73 -22.36 24.92
CA PRO A 430 -9.68 -22.09 25.98
C PRO A 430 -9.27 -20.88 26.83
N GLU A 431 -10.20 -19.97 27.12
CA GLU A 431 -9.94 -18.68 27.77
C GLU A 431 -9.10 -18.80 29.06
N LYS A 432 -9.35 -19.83 29.87
CA LYS A 432 -8.56 -20.11 31.09
C LYS A 432 -7.11 -20.46 30.77
N ALA A 433 -6.86 -21.21 29.70
CA ALA A 433 -5.51 -21.53 29.24
C ALA A 433 -4.83 -20.29 28.66
N ASN A 434 -5.57 -19.47 27.90
CA ASN A 434 -5.05 -18.22 27.35
C ASN A 434 -4.67 -17.21 28.44
N ARG A 435 -5.52 -17.01 29.46
CA ARG A 435 -5.20 -16.14 30.62
C ARG A 435 -3.94 -16.60 31.36
N LYS A 436 -3.81 -17.91 31.61
CA LYS A 436 -2.60 -18.46 32.24
C LYS A 436 -1.36 -18.22 31.39
N ARG A 437 -1.49 -18.34 30.07
CA ARG A 437 -0.41 -18.08 29.10
C ARG A 437 0.03 -16.62 29.15
N ILE A 438 -0.90 -15.68 29.07
CA ILE A 438 -0.62 -14.23 29.15
C ILE A 438 0.03 -13.88 30.50
N GLN A 439 -0.47 -14.43 31.62
CA GLN A 439 0.12 -14.20 32.93
C GLN A 439 1.56 -14.74 33.02
N ALA A 440 1.83 -15.92 32.46
CA ALA A 440 3.17 -16.47 32.41
C ALA A 440 4.12 -15.59 31.58
N MET A 441 3.65 -15.07 30.43
CA MET A 441 4.41 -14.14 29.60
C MET A 441 4.75 -12.83 30.35
N LEU A 442 3.77 -12.22 31.00
CA LEU A 442 3.99 -10.99 31.78
C LEU A 442 4.97 -11.22 32.95
N GLN A 443 4.90 -12.38 33.61
CA GLN A 443 5.84 -12.75 34.66
C GLN A 443 7.27 -12.92 34.12
N GLN A 444 7.42 -13.54 32.95
CA GLN A 444 8.72 -13.74 32.31
C GLN A 444 9.34 -12.41 31.86
N GLN A 445 8.54 -11.49 31.32
CA GLN A 445 8.97 -10.13 30.97
C GLN A 445 9.48 -9.38 32.21
N GLN A 446 8.74 -9.42 33.31
CA GLN A 446 9.16 -8.80 34.58
C GLN A 446 10.47 -9.40 35.11
N GLN A 447 10.69 -10.70 34.93
CA GLN A 447 11.93 -11.36 35.33
C GLN A 447 13.13 -10.90 34.47
N GLN A 448 12.93 -10.71 33.16
CA GLN A 448 13.98 -10.22 32.28
C GLN A 448 14.32 -8.77 32.54
N GLU A 449 13.34 -7.89 32.69
CA GLU A 449 13.59 -6.49 33.06
C GLU A 449 14.39 -6.41 34.38
N GLN A 450 14.09 -7.27 35.35
CA GLN A 450 14.86 -7.38 36.60
C GLN A 450 16.30 -7.88 36.34
N GLN A 451 16.48 -8.87 35.47
CA GLN A 451 17.80 -9.40 35.13
C GLN A 451 18.66 -8.37 34.37
N GLU A 452 18.06 -7.60 33.45
CA GLU A 452 18.72 -6.51 32.75
C GLU A 452 19.12 -5.38 33.70
N GLN A 453 18.23 -5.00 34.61
CA GLN A 453 18.53 -4.01 35.65
C GLN A 453 19.66 -4.49 36.58
N GLN A 454 19.67 -5.77 36.97
CA GLN A 454 20.77 -6.36 37.73
C GLN A 454 22.08 -6.34 36.94
N THR A 455 22.04 -6.70 35.65
CA THR A 455 23.23 -6.70 34.78
C THR A 455 23.77 -5.28 34.58
N LYS A 456 22.88 -4.29 34.44
CA LYS A 456 23.25 -2.88 34.33
C LYS A 456 23.88 -2.37 35.62
N SER A 457 23.28 -2.69 36.78
CA SER A 457 23.84 -2.37 38.10
C SER A 457 25.23 -2.99 38.29
N GLN A 458 25.39 -4.27 37.97
CA GLN A 458 26.69 -4.96 38.05
C GLN A 458 27.75 -4.30 37.16
N LYS A 459 27.38 -3.86 35.95
CA LYS A 459 28.29 -3.12 35.05
C LYS A 459 28.68 -1.76 35.61
N GLU A 460 27.77 -1.08 36.30
CA GLU A 460 28.04 0.20 36.98
C GLU A 460 28.96 0.00 38.20
N ASP A 461 28.72 -1.04 38.99
CA ASP A 461 29.59 -1.42 40.12
C ASP A 461 31.01 -1.78 39.65
N LEU A 462 31.14 -2.55 38.57
CA LEU A 462 32.44 -2.88 37.97
C LEU A 462 33.18 -1.64 37.47
N ARG A 463 32.47 -0.68 36.85
CA ARG A 463 33.06 0.61 36.46
C ARG A 463 33.54 1.42 37.66
N SER A 464 32.76 1.44 38.74
CA SER A 464 33.16 2.10 39.98
C SER A 464 34.41 1.46 40.59
N ILE A 465 34.52 0.12 40.55
CA ILE A 465 35.73 -0.59 41.01
C ILE A 465 36.93 -0.21 40.14
N ASP A 466 36.79 -0.20 38.82
CA ASP A 466 37.86 0.18 37.89
C ASP A 466 38.32 1.64 38.11
N ASP A 467 37.41 2.55 38.42
CA ASP A 467 37.73 3.94 38.73
C ASP A 467 38.51 4.06 40.06
N ILE A 468 38.14 3.27 41.09
CA ILE A 468 38.89 3.18 42.35
C ILE A 468 40.29 2.60 42.11
N VAL A 469 40.41 1.54 41.31
CA VAL A 469 41.71 0.94 40.96
C VAL A 469 42.60 1.96 40.26
N ARG A 470 42.06 2.72 39.30
CA ARG A 470 42.77 3.81 38.61
C ARG A 470 43.22 4.91 39.55
N GLU A 471 42.41 5.26 40.55
CA GLU A 471 42.75 6.25 41.58
C GLU A 471 43.92 5.75 42.45
N ILE A 472 43.87 4.50 42.91
CA ILE A 472 44.96 3.87 43.68
C ILE A 472 46.26 3.83 42.86
N GLU A 473 46.21 3.41 41.59
CA GLU A 473 47.37 3.41 40.69
C GLU A 473 47.93 4.81 40.41
N ALA A 474 47.09 5.85 40.48
CA ALA A 474 47.52 7.23 40.35
C ALA A 474 48.24 7.73 41.61
N MET A 475 47.80 7.30 42.80
CA MET A 475 48.43 7.63 44.08
C MET A 475 49.80 6.94 44.24
N ASP A 476 49.96 5.72 43.75
CA ASP A 476 51.20 4.94 43.85
C ASP A 476 52.27 5.30 42.79
N LYS A 477 52.03 6.34 41.98
CA LYS A 477 53.09 6.89 41.12
C LYS A 477 54.03 7.77 41.94
N PRO A 478 55.25 7.32 42.28
CA PRO A 478 56.20 8.14 43.01
C PRO A 478 56.50 9.43 42.23
N GLU A 479 56.45 10.57 42.91
CA GLU A 479 56.70 11.90 42.34
C GLU A 479 58.11 12.08 41.73
N SER A 480 58.98 11.08 41.82
CA SER A 480 60.36 11.12 41.34
C SER A 480 60.54 11.16 39.82
N LYS A 481 59.48 11.05 39.01
CA LYS A 481 59.58 11.03 37.53
C LYS A 481 59.33 12.37 36.83
N LYS A 482 59.19 13.49 37.56
CA LYS A 482 59.17 14.84 36.94
C LYS A 482 60.55 15.29 36.40
N ALA A 483 61.65 14.62 36.74
CA ALA A 483 62.99 14.90 36.17
C ALA A 483 63.34 14.08 34.90
N SER A 484 62.71 12.92 34.66
CA SER A 484 63.09 12.00 33.57
C SER A 484 62.35 12.22 32.24
N LYS A 485 61.16 12.84 32.26
CA LYS A 485 60.35 13.06 31.04
C LYS A 485 60.87 14.16 30.11
N LYS A 486 61.74 15.07 30.57
CA LYS A 486 62.40 16.07 29.71
C LYS A 486 63.55 15.48 28.88
N ALA A 487 64.10 14.32 29.27
CA ALA A 487 65.14 13.61 28.52
C ALA A 487 64.57 12.62 27.47
N LYS A 488 63.46 11.93 27.77
CA LYS A 488 62.88 10.90 26.87
C LYS A 488 62.05 11.48 25.70
N LYS A 489 61.61 12.75 25.78
CA LYS A 489 60.94 13.46 24.67
C LYS A 489 61.92 13.92 23.57
N ARG A 490 63.23 13.95 23.83
CA ARG A 490 64.27 14.23 22.82
C ARG A 490 64.76 12.98 22.09
N SER A 491 64.61 11.78 22.66
CA SER A 491 65.02 10.53 21.99
C SER A 491 63.91 9.85 21.18
N LYS A 492 62.63 10.02 21.54
CA LYS A 492 61.52 9.40 20.78
C LYS A 492 61.20 10.10 19.45
N LYS A 493 61.54 11.39 19.29
CA LYS A 493 61.41 12.11 17.99
C LYS A 493 62.45 11.68 16.94
N LYS A 494 63.48 10.89 17.31
CA LYS A 494 64.54 10.45 16.39
C LYS A 494 64.46 8.96 16.00
N ALA A 495 63.48 8.24 16.54
CA ALA A 495 63.26 6.82 16.24
C ALA A 495 61.99 6.58 15.39
N GLU A 496 61.24 7.64 15.09
CA GLU A 496 59.99 7.59 14.31
C GLU A 496 60.20 8.02 12.84
N GLU A 497 61.43 8.38 12.45
CA GLU A 497 61.85 8.70 11.07
C GLU A 497 62.65 7.56 10.39
N ALA A 498 62.70 6.35 10.98
CA ALA A 498 63.54 5.24 10.48
C ALA A 498 62.81 3.89 10.34
N ARG A 499 61.48 3.90 10.16
CA ARG A 499 60.72 2.65 9.98
C ARG A 499 59.55 2.78 8.99
N GLU A 500 59.77 3.53 7.92
CA GLU A 500 59.06 3.37 6.64
C GLU A 500 59.97 2.55 5.74
N GLU A 501 59.78 1.23 5.73
CA GLU A 501 60.10 0.26 4.66
C GLU A 501 59.89 -1.15 5.26
N ASP A 502 59.26 -2.03 4.48
CA ASP A 502 58.79 -3.40 4.79
C ASP A 502 57.53 -3.56 5.67
N GLU A 503 56.38 -3.80 5.03
CA GLU A 503 55.92 -5.19 4.88
C GLU A 503 54.80 -5.32 3.83
N ASP A 504 55.13 -6.12 2.83
CA ASP A 504 54.34 -6.62 1.72
C ASP A 504 53.47 -7.84 2.13
N ALA A 505 52.58 -8.25 1.22
CA ALA A 505 51.87 -9.53 1.15
C ALA A 505 50.53 -9.69 1.90
N LEU A 506 49.44 -9.32 1.20
CA LEU A 506 48.08 -9.83 1.42
C LEU A 506 47.92 -11.25 0.84
N PRO A 507 47.18 -12.17 1.51
CA PRO A 507 46.90 -13.51 0.97
C PRO A 507 45.80 -13.47 -0.11
N ALA A 508 46.02 -14.26 -1.16
CA ALA A 508 45.15 -14.40 -2.33
C ALA A 508 43.78 -15.05 -2.00
N PRO A 509 42.69 -14.63 -2.65
CA PRO A 509 41.37 -15.24 -2.46
C PRO A 509 41.26 -16.60 -3.19
N ALA A 510 40.71 -17.58 -2.48
CA ALA A 510 40.46 -18.93 -2.96
C ALA A 510 39.41 -18.93 -4.10
N SER A 511 39.72 -19.68 -5.15
CA SER A 511 38.93 -19.89 -6.36
C SER A 511 37.61 -20.63 -6.09
N ALA A 512 36.50 -20.02 -6.49
CA ALA A 512 35.17 -20.62 -6.51
C ALA A 512 35.06 -21.72 -7.58
N PRO A 513 34.30 -22.82 -7.31
CA PRO A 513 34.11 -23.91 -8.25
C PRO A 513 33.12 -23.55 -9.38
N ALA A 514 33.42 -24.07 -10.58
CA ALA A 514 32.71 -23.80 -11.83
C ALA A 514 31.26 -24.37 -11.85
N PRO A 515 30.29 -23.65 -12.44
CA PRO A 515 28.91 -24.14 -12.57
C PRO A 515 28.79 -25.23 -13.65
N ALA A 516 27.92 -26.21 -13.37
CA ALA A 516 27.55 -27.30 -14.26
C ALA A 516 26.70 -26.82 -15.46
N PRO A 517 26.77 -27.50 -16.62
CA PRO A 517 26.06 -27.09 -17.83
C PRO A 517 24.54 -27.26 -17.72
N THR A 518 23.82 -26.20 -18.05
CA THR A 518 22.35 -26.12 -18.16
C THR A 518 21.85 -26.97 -19.35
N PRO A 519 20.81 -27.81 -19.18
CA PRO A 519 20.19 -28.53 -20.29
C PRO A 519 19.41 -27.60 -21.23
N ALA A 520 19.40 -27.98 -22.52
CA ALA A 520 18.76 -27.23 -23.60
C ALA A 520 17.24 -27.10 -23.44
N PRO A 521 16.63 -25.99 -23.88
CA PRO A 521 15.18 -25.78 -23.79
C PRO A 521 14.42 -26.70 -24.76
N THR A 522 13.44 -27.42 -24.22
CA THR A 522 12.41 -28.15 -24.99
C THR A 522 11.45 -27.15 -25.62
N ALA A 523 11.10 -27.36 -26.89
CA ALA A 523 10.19 -26.51 -27.66
C ALA A 523 8.80 -26.39 -27.01
N ALA A 524 8.29 -25.16 -26.92
CA ALA A 524 6.95 -24.86 -26.45
C ALA A 524 5.88 -25.34 -27.46
N PRO A 525 4.77 -25.97 -27.01
CA PRO A 525 3.67 -26.34 -27.87
C PRO A 525 2.90 -25.11 -28.38
N THR A 526 2.52 -25.15 -29.65
CA THR A 526 1.72 -24.14 -30.35
C THR A 526 0.38 -23.91 -29.64
N PRO A 527 0.00 -22.66 -29.30
CA PRO A 527 -1.30 -22.38 -28.69
C PRO A 527 -2.44 -22.58 -29.69
N ALA A 528 -3.50 -23.25 -29.22
CA ALA A 528 -4.74 -23.42 -29.95
C ALA A 528 -5.45 -22.07 -30.16
N PRO A 529 -6.18 -21.88 -31.27
CA PRO A 529 -6.83 -20.61 -31.61
C PRO A 529 -7.90 -20.21 -30.59
N ALA A 530 -7.89 -18.93 -30.22
CA ALA A 530 -8.80 -18.33 -29.25
C ALA A 530 -10.26 -18.32 -29.76
N PRO A 531 -11.26 -18.63 -28.91
CA PRO A 531 -12.67 -18.58 -29.27
C PRO A 531 -13.19 -17.14 -29.40
N VAL A 532 -14.12 -16.97 -30.34
CA VAL A 532 -14.76 -15.70 -30.73
C VAL A 532 -15.55 -15.08 -29.55
N PRO A 533 -15.49 -13.76 -29.31
CA PRO A 533 -16.19 -13.13 -28.19
C PRO A 533 -17.71 -13.17 -28.36
N ALA A 534 -18.41 -13.54 -27.29
CA ALA A 534 -19.86 -13.47 -27.20
C ALA A 534 -20.35 -12.00 -27.06
N PRO A 535 -21.50 -11.64 -27.64
CA PRO A 535 -22.01 -10.27 -27.63
C PRO A 535 -22.41 -9.78 -26.23
N ALA A 536 -22.13 -8.51 -25.95
CA ALA A 536 -22.36 -7.87 -24.65
C ALA A 536 -23.86 -7.76 -24.29
N PRO A 537 -24.26 -8.03 -23.03
CA PRO A 537 -25.64 -7.91 -22.58
C PRO A 537 -26.10 -6.46 -22.44
N ALA A 538 -27.35 -6.20 -22.80
CA ALA A 538 -27.97 -4.89 -22.74
C ALA A 538 -28.17 -4.39 -21.29
N ARG A 539 -27.84 -3.12 -21.05
CA ARG A 539 -27.96 -2.46 -19.74
C ARG A 539 -29.42 -2.29 -19.30
N PHE A 540 -29.74 -2.77 -18.10
CA PHE A 540 -31.02 -2.57 -17.41
C PHE A 540 -31.07 -1.17 -16.74
N ARG A 541 -32.22 -0.47 -16.77
CA ARG A 541 -32.45 0.79 -16.03
C ARG A 541 -33.38 0.56 -14.84
N LEU A 542 -32.91 0.94 -13.65
CA LEU A 542 -33.57 0.67 -12.35
C LEU A 542 -34.52 1.81 -11.92
N GLY A 543 -35.47 2.20 -12.78
CA GLY A 543 -36.32 3.37 -12.56
C GLY A 543 -37.74 3.12 -12.03
N ASP A 544 -38.32 1.94 -12.25
CA ASP A 544 -39.77 1.73 -12.05
C ASP A 544 -40.07 0.44 -11.27
N LEU A 545 -39.87 0.45 -9.94
CA LEU A 545 -40.31 -0.65 -9.08
C LEU A 545 -41.76 -0.42 -8.62
N LYS A 546 -42.73 -0.92 -9.40
CA LYS A 546 -44.07 -1.23 -8.91
C LYS A 546 -44.01 -2.54 -8.09
N PRO A 547 -44.85 -2.72 -7.04
CA PRO A 547 -45.03 -4.02 -6.41
C PRO A 547 -45.34 -5.07 -7.47
N PHE A 548 -44.58 -6.16 -7.51
CA PHE A 548 -44.86 -7.27 -8.40
C PHE A 548 -46.10 -8.01 -7.86
N VAL A 549 -47.25 -7.72 -8.45
CA VAL A 549 -48.44 -8.56 -8.32
C VAL A 549 -48.27 -9.64 -9.36
N CYS A 550 -48.11 -10.90 -8.94
CA CYS A 550 -48.01 -12.04 -9.86
C CYS A 550 -49.30 -12.08 -10.71
N PRO A 551 -49.27 -11.82 -12.03
CA PRO A 551 -50.49 -11.79 -12.84
C PRO A 551 -50.99 -13.18 -13.21
N PHE A 552 -50.33 -14.25 -12.76
CA PHE A 552 -50.55 -15.62 -13.22
C PHE A 552 -50.51 -16.61 -12.05
N GLY A 553 -51.68 -16.96 -11.52
CA GLY A 553 -51.95 -18.38 -11.33
C GLY A 553 -51.98 -18.96 -12.75
N ALA A 554 -50.99 -19.76 -13.13
CA ALA A 554 -50.95 -20.34 -14.46
C ALA A 554 -52.24 -21.16 -14.70
N ALA A 555 -52.86 -21.01 -15.87
CA ALA A 555 -54.11 -21.69 -16.20
C ALA A 555 -54.00 -23.23 -16.19
N ASP A 556 -52.79 -23.77 -16.11
CA ASP A 556 -52.45 -25.20 -16.16
C ASP A 556 -52.00 -25.80 -14.81
N GLY A 557 -51.93 -25.02 -13.73
CA GLY A 557 -51.80 -25.57 -12.37
C GLY A 557 -50.57 -26.46 -12.12
N ILE A 558 -49.42 -26.13 -12.73
CA ILE A 558 -48.19 -26.93 -12.57
C ILE A 558 -47.72 -26.87 -11.12
N SER A 559 -47.68 -28.03 -10.45
CA SER A 559 -47.26 -28.17 -9.06
C SER A 559 -45.76 -27.88 -8.87
N LYS A 560 -45.35 -27.51 -7.64
CA LYS A 560 -43.94 -27.38 -7.22
C LYS A 560 -43.06 -28.54 -7.70
N GLN A 561 -43.60 -29.75 -7.72
CA GLN A 561 -42.90 -30.96 -8.14
C GLN A 561 -42.68 -31.04 -9.65
N ALA A 562 -43.65 -30.59 -10.44
CA ALA A 562 -43.55 -30.54 -11.90
C ALA A 562 -42.63 -29.38 -12.37
N TRP A 563 -42.61 -28.26 -11.64
CA TRP A 563 -41.66 -27.17 -11.86
C TRP A 563 -40.20 -27.62 -11.60
N LEU A 564 -39.95 -28.31 -10.49
CA LEU A 564 -38.62 -28.84 -10.14
C LEU A 564 -38.10 -29.93 -11.11
N GLN A 565 -38.95 -30.48 -11.97
CA GLN A 565 -38.59 -31.47 -12.98
C GLN A 565 -38.30 -30.86 -14.35
N ASN A 566 -38.56 -29.56 -14.56
CA ASN A 566 -38.32 -28.90 -15.84
C ASN A 566 -36.92 -28.27 -15.88
N ASN A 567 -36.03 -28.81 -16.72
CA ASN A 567 -34.66 -28.33 -16.86
C ASN A 567 -34.57 -26.92 -17.48
N ALA A 568 -35.50 -26.54 -18.35
CA ALA A 568 -35.51 -25.21 -18.96
C ALA A 568 -35.76 -24.11 -17.92
N THR A 569 -36.58 -24.41 -16.91
CA THR A 569 -36.86 -23.47 -15.81
C THR A 569 -35.72 -23.39 -14.80
N LYS A 570 -34.90 -24.45 -14.68
CA LYS A 570 -33.66 -24.41 -13.89
C LYS A 570 -32.56 -23.61 -14.57
N GLU A 571 -32.47 -23.67 -15.91
CA GLU A 571 -31.50 -22.85 -16.65
C GLU A 571 -31.81 -21.35 -16.61
N ALA A 572 -33.09 -20.96 -16.58
CA ALA A 572 -33.51 -19.56 -16.53
C ALA A 572 -33.06 -18.84 -15.22
N LEU A 573 -32.95 -19.57 -14.11
CA LEU A 573 -32.52 -19.06 -12.80
C LEU A 573 -31.12 -18.47 -12.80
N ARG A 574 -30.23 -18.95 -13.67
CA ARG A 574 -28.84 -18.48 -13.74
C ARG A 574 -28.72 -17.03 -14.19
N TYR A 575 -29.77 -16.47 -14.81
CA TYR A 575 -29.65 -15.22 -15.54
C TYR A 575 -30.71 -14.15 -15.17
N GLU A 576 -31.77 -14.49 -14.40
CA GLU A 576 -32.81 -13.51 -14.03
C GLU A 576 -33.22 -13.51 -12.53
N PRO A 577 -33.12 -12.37 -11.81
CA PRO A 577 -33.55 -12.22 -10.42
C PRO A 577 -35.05 -12.44 -10.16
N ARG A 578 -35.89 -12.51 -11.20
CA ARG A 578 -37.36 -12.69 -11.10
C ARG A 578 -37.77 -14.07 -10.56
N ASP A 579 -36.89 -15.07 -10.63
CA ASP A 579 -37.25 -16.45 -10.29
C ASP A 579 -37.06 -16.82 -8.82
N ILE A 580 -36.30 -16.03 -8.05
CA ILE A 580 -36.22 -16.18 -6.59
C ILE A 580 -37.59 -15.89 -5.95
N GLY A 581 -38.31 -14.88 -6.46
CA GLY A 581 -39.67 -14.55 -6.01
C GLY A 581 -40.68 -15.68 -6.29
N HIS A 582 -40.56 -16.36 -7.44
CA HIS A 582 -41.40 -17.51 -7.81
C HIS A 582 -41.09 -18.74 -6.95
N LEU A 583 -39.81 -19.02 -6.67
CA LEU A 583 -39.39 -20.11 -5.78
C LEU A 583 -39.94 -19.93 -4.36
N LEU A 584 -39.92 -18.70 -3.85
CA LEU A 584 -40.46 -18.37 -2.53
C LEU A 584 -41.98 -18.51 -2.48
N ALA A 585 -42.70 -18.06 -3.52
CA ALA A 585 -44.15 -18.22 -3.62
C ALA A 585 -44.57 -19.70 -3.77
N ALA A 586 -43.81 -20.51 -4.50
CA ALA A 586 -44.08 -21.93 -4.71
C ALA A 586 -43.81 -22.80 -3.45
N LYS A 587 -42.89 -22.38 -2.56
CA LYS A 587 -42.57 -23.12 -1.32
C LYS A 587 -43.70 -23.06 -0.29
N ASP A 588 -44.44 -21.95 -0.23
CA ASP A 588 -45.54 -21.73 0.74
C ASP A 588 -46.87 -22.41 0.34
N GLY A 589 -46.92 -23.07 -0.82
CA GLY A 589 -48.00 -24.00 -1.17
C GLY A 589 -49.39 -23.39 -1.38
N MET A 590 -49.54 -22.06 -1.45
CA MET A 590 -50.80 -21.39 -1.79
C MET A 590 -50.56 -20.06 -2.49
N GLY A 591 -50.67 -20.06 -3.82
CA GLY A 591 -50.86 -18.83 -4.59
C GLY A 591 -52.35 -18.57 -4.74
N THR A 592 -52.94 -17.73 -3.89
CA THR A 592 -54.23 -17.12 -4.21
C THR A 592 -53.97 -15.74 -4.81
N ASN A 593 -54.88 -15.26 -5.66
CA ASN A 593 -54.76 -14.00 -6.40
C ASN A 593 -54.81 -12.74 -5.50
N GLN A 594 -54.77 -12.92 -4.18
CA GLN A 594 -55.01 -11.88 -3.17
C GLN A 594 -53.77 -11.57 -2.31
N GLU A 595 -52.64 -12.26 -2.55
CA GLU A 595 -51.39 -12.11 -1.80
C GLU A 595 -50.25 -11.62 -2.70
N GLY A 596 -49.48 -10.63 -2.24
CA GLY A 596 -48.27 -10.13 -2.92
C GLY A 596 -47.04 -10.29 -2.02
N PHE A 597 -45.89 -10.59 -2.61
CA PHE A 597 -44.62 -10.58 -1.89
C PHE A 597 -43.81 -9.36 -2.34
N VAL A 598 -43.36 -8.56 -1.38
CA VAL A 598 -42.48 -7.42 -1.64
C VAL A 598 -41.12 -7.75 -1.05
N LEU A 599 -40.20 -8.19 -1.92
CA LEU A 599 -38.80 -8.37 -1.56
C LEU A 599 -38.14 -7.00 -1.38
N ARG A 600 -38.06 -6.53 -0.14
CA ARG A 600 -37.17 -5.44 0.26
C ARG A 600 -35.87 -6.06 0.75
N ALA A 601 -34.94 -6.35 -0.15
CA ALA A 601 -33.68 -6.97 0.23
C ALA A 601 -32.85 -6.02 1.12
N ARG A 602 -32.52 -6.46 2.34
CA ARG A 602 -31.17 -6.26 2.88
C ARG A 602 -30.44 -7.58 2.70
N ARG A 603 -29.40 -7.57 1.86
CA ARG A 603 -28.39 -8.61 1.85
C ARG A 603 -27.48 -8.30 3.03
N ASP A 604 -27.68 -8.96 4.17
CA ASP A 604 -26.64 -8.97 5.20
C ASP A 604 -25.60 -9.97 4.68
N SER A 605 -24.50 -9.45 4.11
CA SER A 605 -23.51 -10.22 3.34
C SER A 605 -22.83 -11.32 4.16
N VAL A 606 -22.91 -11.25 5.49
CA VAL A 606 -22.18 -12.13 6.41
C VAL A 606 -22.89 -13.46 6.68
N ALA A 607 -24.16 -13.66 6.29
CA ALA A 607 -24.89 -14.89 6.65
C ALA A 607 -25.73 -15.55 5.53
N GLY A 608 -25.70 -15.04 4.30
CA GLY A 608 -26.55 -15.54 3.20
C GLY A 608 -28.06 -15.44 3.48
N ARG A 609 -28.47 -14.71 4.53
CA ARG A 609 -29.85 -14.68 5.02
C ARG A 609 -30.66 -13.63 4.25
N ILE A 610 -31.64 -14.08 3.47
CA ILE A 610 -32.62 -13.21 2.81
C ILE A 610 -33.76 -12.92 3.79
N GLN A 611 -34.10 -11.64 3.96
CA GLN A 611 -35.32 -11.22 4.65
C GLN A 611 -36.26 -10.58 3.62
N GLY A 612 -37.55 -10.92 3.70
CA GLY A 612 -38.59 -10.36 2.84
C GLY A 612 -39.86 -10.04 3.63
N GLU A 613 -40.65 -9.10 3.11
CA GLU A 613 -41.94 -8.71 3.69
C GLU A 613 -43.08 -9.28 2.83
N LYS A 614 -44.01 -10.00 3.46
CA LYS A 614 -45.24 -10.47 2.81
C LYS A 614 -46.34 -9.42 2.98
N GLU A 615 -46.99 -9.01 1.90
CA GLU A 615 -48.07 -8.01 1.92
C GLU A 615 -49.39 -8.62 1.45
N PHE A 616 -50.45 -8.46 2.25
CA PHE A 616 -51.80 -8.91 1.92
C PHE A 616 -52.57 -7.78 1.25
N LEU A 617 -52.78 -7.87 -0.07
CA LEU A 617 -53.30 -6.77 -0.88
C LEU A 617 -54.80 -6.50 -0.62
N GLU A 618 -55.60 -7.52 -0.33
CA GLU A 618 -57.05 -7.32 -0.09
C GLU A 618 -57.43 -6.97 1.36
N LEU A 619 -56.57 -7.25 2.34
CA LEU A 619 -56.86 -6.98 3.76
C LEU A 619 -56.42 -5.59 4.25
N ALA A 620 -55.58 -4.90 3.47
CA ALA A 620 -55.06 -3.58 3.80
C ALA A 620 -56.16 -2.51 3.97
N GLY A 621 -57.35 -2.72 3.41
CA GLY A 621 -58.49 -1.80 3.55
C GLY A 621 -59.36 -2.00 4.80
N ARG A 622 -59.29 -3.14 5.51
CA ARG A 622 -60.20 -3.45 6.64
C ARG A 622 -59.56 -3.88 7.95
N LEU A 623 -58.34 -4.43 7.96
CA LEU A 623 -57.72 -4.98 9.18
C LEU A 623 -56.30 -4.43 9.48
N GLY A 624 -55.86 -3.42 8.75
CA GLY A 624 -54.53 -2.83 8.88
C GLY A 624 -53.42 -3.73 8.29
N ARG A 625 -52.29 -3.12 7.93
CA ARG A 625 -51.12 -3.84 7.41
C ARG A 625 -50.59 -4.78 8.49
N LYS A 626 -50.63 -6.10 8.24
CA LYS A 626 -49.89 -7.07 9.05
C LYS A 626 -48.56 -7.37 8.40
N ILE A 627 -47.50 -6.84 8.98
CA ILE A 627 -46.12 -7.12 8.60
C ILE A 627 -45.74 -8.45 9.25
N ARG A 628 -45.32 -9.43 8.46
CA ARG A 628 -44.63 -10.63 8.95
C ARG A 628 -43.24 -10.66 8.37
N THR A 629 -42.25 -10.62 9.27
CA THR A 629 -40.85 -10.77 8.92
C THR A 629 -40.53 -12.26 8.87
N HIS A 630 -40.05 -12.73 7.73
CA HIS A 630 -39.56 -14.10 7.59
C HIS A 630 -38.03 -14.05 7.56
N SER A 631 -37.39 -14.84 8.43
CA SER A 631 -35.95 -15.08 8.38
C SER A 631 -35.73 -16.52 7.94
N PHE A 632 -34.93 -16.70 6.88
CA PHE A 632 -34.44 -18.02 6.52
C PHE A 632 -33.14 -18.27 7.30
N GLY A 633 -33.14 -19.26 8.18
CA GLY A 633 -31.91 -19.76 8.80
C GLY A 633 -31.42 -20.97 8.04
N ASN A 634 -30.11 -21.13 7.95
CA ASN A 634 -29.45 -22.36 7.52
C ASN A 634 -29.74 -23.44 8.59
N ASP A 635 -30.84 -24.18 8.45
CA ASP A 635 -31.12 -25.35 9.27
C ASP A 635 -30.35 -26.52 8.69
N GLY A 636 -29.17 -26.82 9.25
CA GLY A 636 -28.15 -27.77 8.76
C GLY A 636 -28.61 -29.21 8.50
N SER A 637 -29.61 -29.39 7.63
CA SER A 637 -30.19 -30.64 7.18
C SER A 637 -29.74 -30.91 5.74
N LYS A 638 -29.48 -32.19 5.46
CA LYS A 638 -28.71 -32.69 4.30
C LYS A 638 -29.46 -32.65 2.96
N LYS A 639 -29.98 -31.50 2.53
CA LYS A 639 -30.32 -31.19 1.12
C LYS A 639 -30.90 -29.78 1.03
N ASP A 640 -30.03 -28.80 0.88
CA ASP A 640 -30.45 -27.44 0.56
C ASP A 640 -30.55 -27.27 -0.96
N LEU A 641 -31.79 -27.23 -1.46
CA LEU A 641 -32.08 -27.07 -2.89
C LEU A 641 -31.86 -25.63 -3.38
N LEU A 642 -31.61 -24.65 -2.48
CA LEU A 642 -31.16 -23.32 -2.87
C LEU A 642 -29.70 -23.32 -3.34
N LYS A 643 -28.86 -24.20 -2.78
CA LYS A 643 -27.50 -24.45 -3.30
C LYS A 643 -27.49 -25.16 -4.65
N GLU A 644 -28.50 -25.97 -4.95
CA GLU A 644 -28.64 -26.59 -6.28
C GLU A 644 -29.06 -25.58 -7.37
N ALA A 645 -29.59 -24.42 -6.99
CA ALA A 645 -29.88 -23.31 -7.91
C ALA A 645 -28.66 -22.38 -8.13
N GLU A 646 -27.57 -22.55 -7.37
CA GLU A 646 -26.31 -21.82 -7.51
C GLU A 646 -25.32 -22.44 -8.52
N VAL A 647 -25.74 -23.47 -9.29
CA VAL A 647 -24.94 -24.00 -10.41
C VAL A 647 -25.44 -23.46 -11.71
#